data_AF-A0AAJ0H793-F1
#
_entry.id   AF-A0AAJ0H793-F1
#
_cell.length_a   1.000
_cell.length_b   1.000
_cell.length_c   1.000
_cell.angle_alpha   90.00
_cell.angle_beta   90.00
_cell.angle_gamma   90.00
#
_symmetry.space_group_name_H-M   'P 1'
#
loop_
_entity.id
_entity.type
_entity.pdbx_description
1 polymer ?
#
loop_
_entity_poly.entity_id
_entity_poly.type
_entity_poly.pdbx_seq_one_letter_code
_entity_poly.pdbx_strand_id
1 'polypeptide(L)'
;MASQDATIGAEAARKRGNELYKKGDLKGAEVEYRKAATLAPNDPSPLSNLSSVKFELGQYAAAIAYIQRSLKLAGDVQADEAAVRKKKTLYERLAKCYMHESRFDDAVKLLGELSGITFRESVRSTLESRGLWRVLPDSKDELGHRNKVFDRLSRYQANLDDVPEYYAIGHDMAESLFDDSLQKSSSPQDSVSLMFCGSGDARNVFMTIIMFFVNESKAEDKFCKDIHITLLDLKPAAIARTLIFFDMMATYGQLRATGDSGADYMPIMMAYLYAGHVIPAAVNNMLQHHIRKLLDALETDKKIFDWFFIPPSTRREIVYVLRQWKSPPTANWHSSSVVRRTVRQRLQISNFKSPTFFMNDAETPQGLKGDRKVFDELAILLPSKAFANRHDPLLVALMEQYERGLKDAAKQLADHVDALWMTNLTLIDFDHAEALYRNGADEFLGWTRIRDNDMVPAIESDPVDAIAGNLLSAEGMGALESVGTFFQCAALPLTELSNRLKIEALVGEMTDIMDRLRWDCLDSRSQPSGGIDPSRFPRKYDRIHMSNIPDYIGGPFTATLYARPLLREDRLSNLRFTVLLNPPKFSSHEDFQAEYMLMHEMKHISDHFSVTRVANPNAGERDIDKMALLKIMMNVDSTDFMAEGYLIWERCPSKKLLRGKDMLPRPALEKWLHALFFKTCIPHLREKLEGSPVYSPLNLTALIRLICHLAEIGYPAHWLSGVLSSLCGGDSSDGEHMMTTARPPRSLVTTPADVDATYPTKNVAISPWRAEFTTLLSIWSPLMPFGFIATPGAMVSPADVAEFTVSFTTVEKIKLRVPHFVLLFWKSSEGKVPSGNTLWSMLREGKTRHDCLHIFTVMTYVTATQTASFWCRDDVMRRMKSGGWKVFIWRVDSWTQVTDGVKVEEGVVRKRSWDN
;
A
#
# COMPACT_ATOMS: atom_id res chain seq x y z
N MET A 1 -4.55 61.64 24.13
CA MET A 1 -3.65 61.92 22.98
C MET A 1 -2.31 61.29 23.29
N ALA A 2 -1.76 60.46 22.41
CA ALA A 2 -0.40 59.92 22.59
C ALA A 2 0.62 61.07 22.41
N SER A 3 1.76 61.01 23.11
CA SER A 3 2.83 61.99 22.88
C SER A 3 3.37 61.87 21.46
N GLN A 4 3.88 62.96 20.90
CA GLN A 4 4.47 62.98 19.56
C GLN A 4 5.59 61.93 19.42
N ASP A 5 6.37 61.72 20.49
CA ASP A 5 7.41 60.68 20.57
C ASP A 5 6.85 59.26 20.52
N ALA A 6 5.71 59.01 21.16
CA ALA A 6 5.04 57.69 21.11
C ALA A 6 4.52 57.39 19.70
N THR A 7 4.04 58.41 18.99
CA THR A 7 3.57 58.28 17.60
C THR A 7 4.72 57.95 16.65
N ILE A 8 5.83 58.68 16.74
CA ILE A 8 7.05 58.42 15.94
C ILE A 8 7.62 57.04 16.28
N GLY A 9 7.65 56.68 17.57
CA GLY A 9 8.11 55.37 18.02
C GLY A 9 7.26 54.21 17.50
N ALA A 10 5.93 54.38 17.47
CA ALA A 10 4.99 53.39 16.93
C ALA A 10 5.20 53.18 15.41
N GLU A 11 5.35 54.26 14.65
CA GLU A 11 5.61 54.19 13.21
C GLU A 11 6.95 53.53 12.89
N ALA A 12 8.00 53.87 13.63
CA ALA A 12 9.32 53.26 13.47
C ALA A 12 9.29 51.75 13.78
N ALA A 13 8.63 51.34 14.87
CA ALA A 13 8.43 49.93 15.20
C ALA A 13 7.63 49.20 14.11
N ARG A 14 6.54 49.80 13.63
CA ARG A 14 5.75 49.22 12.53
C ARG A 14 6.55 49.08 11.25
N LYS A 15 7.41 50.05 10.90
CA LYS A 15 8.28 49.99 9.72
C LYS A 15 9.28 48.83 9.84
N ARG A 16 9.97 48.69 10.98
CA ARG A 16 10.86 47.54 11.26
C ARG A 16 10.11 46.21 11.19
N GLY A 17 8.91 46.15 11.77
CA GLY A 17 8.05 44.96 11.66
C GLY A 17 7.72 44.60 10.21
N ASN A 18 7.42 45.57 9.35
CA ASN A 18 7.20 45.34 7.92
C ASN A 18 8.45 44.82 7.20
N GLU A 19 9.63 45.34 7.55
CA GLU A 19 10.90 44.88 6.99
C GLU A 19 11.20 43.43 7.39
N LEU A 20 10.97 43.07 8.66
CA LEU A 20 11.12 41.71 9.17
C LEU A 20 10.10 40.76 8.54
N TYR A 21 8.84 41.20 8.41
CA TYR A 21 7.78 40.43 7.74
C TYR A 21 8.15 40.12 6.29
N LYS A 22 8.65 41.11 5.54
CA LYS A 22 9.12 40.92 4.15
C LYS A 22 10.30 39.97 4.05
N LYS A 23 11.16 39.93 5.06
CA LYS A 23 12.27 38.97 5.17
C LYS A 23 11.84 37.57 5.63
N GLY A 24 10.57 37.38 5.99
CA GLY A 24 10.05 36.12 6.52
C GLY A 24 10.33 35.89 8.01
N ASP A 25 10.95 36.85 8.71
CA ASP A 25 11.11 36.78 10.17
C ASP A 25 9.81 37.20 10.86
N LEU A 26 8.87 36.27 10.88
CA LEU A 26 7.54 36.46 11.46
C LEU A 26 7.59 36.65 12.98
N LYS A 27 8.57 36.03 13.67
CA LYS A 27 8.73 36.19 15.12
C LYS A 27 9.24 37.60 15.46
N GLY A 28 10.28 38.07 14.76
CA GLY A 28 10.76 39.44 14.90
C GLY A 28 9.70 40.47 14.52
N ALA A 29 8.97 40.23 13.42
CA ALA A 29 7.85 41.08 13.01
C ALA A 29 6.76 41.16 14.09
N GLU A 30 6.39 40.04 14.70
CA GLU A 30 5.40 40.01 15.80
C GLU A 30 5.83 40.89 16.98
N VAL A 31 7.11 40.83 17.38
CA VAL A 31 7.65 41.63 18.49
C VAL A 31 7.54 43.13 18.18
N GLU A 32 7.98 43.56 17.01
CA GLU A 32 7.92 44.97 16.62
C GLU A 32 6.49 45.47 16.43
N TYR A 33 5.58 44.64 15.89
CA TYR A 33 4.17 45.03 15.79
C TYR A 33 3.46 45.09 17.14
N ARG A 34 3.80 44.22 18.10
CA ARG A 34 3.29 44.34 19.49
C ARG A 34 3.78 45.63 20.12
N LYS A 35 5.06 45.99 19.94
CA LYS A 35 5.61 47.28 20.39
C LYS A 35 4.86 48.46 19.78
N ALA A 36 4.60 48.43 18.48
CA ALA A 36 3.80 49.46 17.80
C ALA A 36 2.37 49.55 18.37
N ALA A 37 1.73 48.40 18.62
CA ALA A 37 0.38 48.35 19.21
C ALA A 37 0.33 48.93 20.64
N THR A 38 1.39 48.74 21.44
CA THR A 38 1.49 49.32 22.79
C THR A 38 1.69 50.84 22.74
N LEU A 39 2.51 51.34 21.80
CA LEU A 39 2.80 52.77 21.65
C LEU A 39 1.63 53.56 21.04
N ALA A 40 0.82 52.92 20.20
CA ALA A 40 -0.37 53.51 19.57
C ALA A 40 -1.61 52.60 19.75
N PRO A 41 -2.22 52.55 20.96
CA PRO A 41 -3.28 51.59 21.29
C PRO A 41 -4.59 51.80 20.51
N ASN A 42 -4.81 52.99 19.95
CA ASN A 42 -5.99 53.31 19.14
C ASN A 42 -5.73 53.21 17.63
N ASP A 43 -4.50 52.92 17.18
CA ASP A 43 -4.22 52.70 15.76
C ASP A 43 -4.61 51.25 15.38
N PRO A 44 -5.52 51.04 14.41
CA PRO A 44 -5.87 49.68 13.96
C PRO A 44 -4.74 48.98 13.19
N SER A 45 -3.72 49.71 12.72
CA SER A 45 -2.69 49.19 11.79
C SER A 45 -1.77 48.13 12.39
N PRO A 46 -1.21 48.28 13.60
CA PRO A 46 -0.41 47.25 14.24
C PRO A 46 -1.20 45.96 14.48
N LEU A 47 -2.49 46.05 14.84
CA LEU A 47 -3.35 44.86 15.01
C LEU A 47 -3.63 44.16 13.67
N SER A 48 -3.87 44.93 12.60
CA SER A 48 -3.97 44.36 11.24
C SER A 48 -2.69 43.61 10.86
N ASN A 49 -1.51 44.18 11.17
CA ASN A 49 -0.23 43.54 10.89
C ASN A 49 0.01 42.29 11.74
N LEU A 50 -0.34 42.30 13.03
CA LEU A 50 -0.32 41.12 13.89
C LEU A 50 -1.22 40.01 13.35
N SER A 51 -2.41 40.35 12.84
CA SER A 51 -3.27 39.34 12.22
C SER A 51 -2.66 38.73 10.96
N SER A 52 -1.91 39.49 10.16
CA SER A 52 -1.16 38.95 9.01
C SER A 52 -0.12 37.95 9.47
N VAL A 53 0.67 38.28 10.50
CA VAL A 53 1.68 37.39 11.08
C VAL A 53 1.05 36.09 11.59
N LYS A 54 -0.06 36.20 12.33
CA LYS A 54 -0.77 35.03 12.86
C LYS A 54 -1.36 34.15 11.76
N PHE A 55 -1.92 34.76 10.71
CA PHE A 55 -2.40 34.04 9.53
C PHE A 55 -1.27 33.26 8.83
N GLU A 56 -0.13 33.91 8.60
CA GLU A 56 1.06 33.30 7.98
C GLU A 56 1.65 32.15 8.80
N LEU A 57 1.51 32.20 10.13
CA LEU A 57 1.90 31.11 11.04
C LEU A 57 0.85 29.99 11.13
N GLY A 58 -0.28 30.09 10.43
CA GLY A 58 -1.40 29.15 10.54
C GLY A 58 -2.17 29.26 11.85
N GLN A 59 -1.95 30.31 12.65
CA GLN A 59 -2.60 30.56 13.94
C GLN A 59 -3.91 31.34 13.72
N TYR A 60 -4.88 30.72 13.04
CA TYR A 60 -6.08 31.43 12.56
C TYR A 60 -6.97 31.96 13.68
N ALA A 61 -7.18 31.21 14.77
CA ALA A 61 -7.92 31.72 15.94
C ALA A 61 -7.32 33.03 16.50
N ALA A 62 -5.99 33.10 16.60
CA ALA A 62 -5.30 34.31 17.04
C ALA A 62 -5.41 35.44 16.00
N ALA A 63 -5.33 35.11 14.70
CA ALA A 63 -5.54 36.07 13.63
C ALA A 63 -6.96 36.68 13.68
N ILE A 64 -7.99 35.86 13.85
CA ILE A 64 -9.40 36.29 14.00
C ILE A 64 -9.53 37.32 15.12
N ALA A 65 -8.97 37.05 16.31
CA ALA A 65 -9.04 37.97 17.44
C ALA A 65 -8.40 39.33 17.13
N TYR A 66 -7.23 39.35 16.46
CA TYR A 66 -6.59 40.60 16.04
C TYR A 66 -7.37 41.33 14.94
N ILE A 67 -7.96 40.61 13.98
CA ILE A 67 -8.80 41.19 12.93
C ILE A 67 -10.02 41.87 13.55
N GLN A 68 -10.75 41.19 14.43
CA GLN A 68 -11.95 41.73 15.07
C GLN A 68 -11.63 43.00 15.89
N ARG A 69 -10.52 43.01 16.63
CA ARG A 69 -10.07 44.22 17.35
C ARG A 69 -9.68 45.36 16.39
N SER A 70 -8.98 45.04 15.30
CA SER A 70 -8.59 46.03 14.28
C SER A 70 -9.81 46.65 13.59
N LEU A 71 -10.82 45.82 13.23
CA LEU A 71 -12.08 46.28 12.63
C LEU A 71 -12.89 47.16 13.59
N LYS A 72 -12.91 46.82 14.89
CA LYS A 72 -13.58 47.64 15.92
C LYS A 72 -12.96 49.05 15.97
N LEU A 73 -11.63 49.15 16.09
CA LEU A 73 -10.93 50.44 16.10
C LEU A 73 -11.08 51.22 14.79
N ALA A 74 -11.16 50.54 13.65
CA ALA A 74 -11.34 51.19 12.34
C ALA A 74 -12.77 51.73 12.12
N GLY A 75 -13.78 51.16 12.78
CA GLY A 75 -15.16 51.66 12.74
C GLY A 75 -15.35 53.02 13.44
N ASP A 76 -14.43 53.38 14.32
CA ASP A 76 -14.44 54.62 15.11
C ASP A 76 -13.68 55.78 14.43
N VAL A 77 -13.07 55.55 13.26
CA VAL A 77 -12.23 56.53 12.52
C VAL A 77 -12.92 56.98 11.23
N GLN A 78 -12.81 58.27 10.88
CA GLN A 78 -13.38 58.83 9.65
C GLN A 78 -12.76 58.15 8.41
N ALA A 79 -13.60 57.54 7.58
CA ALA A 79 -13.15 56.60 6.55
C ALA A 79 -12.49 57.32 5.36
N ASP A 80 -11.17 57.22 5.26
CA ASP A 80 -10.42 57.52 4.04
C ASP A 80 -10.26 56.26 3.16
N GLU A 81 -9.75 56.43 1.94
CA GLU A 81 -9.58 55.34 0.98
C GLU A 81 -8.64 54.24 1.50
N ALA A 82 -7.64 54.60 2.33
CA ALA A 82 -6.70 53.64 2.91
C ALA A 82 -7.36 52.79 4.01
N ALA A 83 -8.24 53.38 4.81
CA ALA A 83 -9.06 52.69 5.81
C ALA A 83 -10.03 51.72 5.15
N VAL A 84 -10.67 52.11 4.03
CA VAL A 84 -11.54 51.23 3.23
C VAL A 84 -10.77 50.03 2.67
N ARG A 85 -9.61 50.26 2.04
CA ARG A 85 -8.75 49.17 1.53
C ARG A 85 -8.31 48.22 2.65
N LYS A 86 -7.97 48.75 3.83
CA LYS A 86 -7.59 47.94 5.00
C LYS A 86 -8.75 47.09 5.50
N LYS A 87 -9.95 47.67 5.61
CA LYS A 87 -11.18 46.97 6.01
C LYS A 87 -11.47 45.80 5.05
N LYS A 88 -11.35 46.02 3.74
CA LYS A 88 -11.44 44.96 2.72
C LYS A 88 -10.46 43.81 2.97
N THR A 89 -9.17 44.11 3.11
CA THR A 89 -8.13 43.09 3.34
C THR A 89 -8.38 42.31 4.64
N LEU A 90 -8.86 42.98 5.69
CA LEU A 90 -9.20 42.34 6.96
C LEU A 90 -10.38 41.37 6.81
N TYR A 91 -11.44 41.76 6.11
CA TYR A 91 -12.58 40.86 5.86
C TYR A 91 -12.22 39.67 4.98
N GLU A 92 -11.40 39.86 3.93
CA GLU A 92 -10.92 38.73 3.12
C GLU A 92 -10.07 37.76 3.93
N ARG A 93 -9.16 38.27 4.79
CA ARG A 93 -8.38 37.42 5.71
C ARG A 93 -9.27 36.73 6.73
N LEU A 94 -10.28 37.42 7.25
CA LEU A 94 -11.23 36.85 8.22
C LEU A 94 -12.04 35.71 7.59
N ALA A 95 -12.50 35.86 6.35
CA ALA A 95 -13.17 34.80 5.60
C ALA A 95 -12.25 33.58 5.45
N LYS A 96 -10.99 33.78 5.04
CA LYS A 96 -10.01 32.67 4.96
C LYS A 96 -9.81 31.98 6.31
N CYS A 97 -9.67 32.74 7.40
CA CYS A 97 -9.55 32.16 8.73
C CYS A 97 -10.78 31.32 9.10
N TYR A 98 -11.98 31.82 8.85
CA TYR A 98 -13.21 31.06 9.10
C TYR A 98 -13.30 29.81 8.25
N MET A 99 -12.94 29.86 6.96
CA MET A 99 -12.89 28.67 6.10
C MET A 99 -11.88 27.64 6.64
N HIS A 100 -10.65 28.06 6.96
CA HIS A 100 -9.59 27.14 7.38
C HIS A 100 -9.80 26.53 8.78
N GLU A 101 -10.52 27.22 9.67
CA GLU A 101 -10.97 26.70 10.97
C GLU A 101 -12.31 25.95 10.87
N SER A 102 -12.82 25.72 9.65
CA SER A 102 -14.12 25.08 9.41
C SER A 102 -15.31 25.77 10.11
N ARG A 103 -15.20 27.08 10.37
CA ARG A 103 -16.24 27.95 10.92
C ARG A 103 -17.15 28.49 9.81
N PHE A 104 -17.80 27.58 9.09
CA PHE A 104 -18.54 27.90 7.87
C PHE A 104 -19.71 28.86 8.10
N ASP A 105 -20.43 28.77 9.22
CA ASP A 105 -21.53 29.69 9.55
C ASP A 105 -21.06 31.15 9.70
N ASP A 106 -19.87 31.34 10.28
CA ASP A 106 -19.28 32.67 10.40
C ASP A 106 -18.79 33.20 9.05
N ALA A 107 -18.27 32.32 8.18
CA ALA A 107 -17.92 32.67 6.81
C ALA A 107 -19.17 33.09 5.99
N VAL A 108 -20.31 32.41 6.16
CA VAL A 108 -21.58 32.77 5.50
C VAL A 108 -22.03 34.16 5.92
N LYS A 109 -22.01 34.48 7.21
CA LYS A 109 -22.38 35.82 7.72
C LYS A 109 -21.50 36.93 7.16
N LEU A 110 -20.26 36.61 6.81
CA LEU A 110 -19.27 37.57 6.31
C LEU A 110 -19.41 37.89 4.81
N LEU A 111 -20.18 37.11 4.03
CA LEU A 111 -20.27 37.24 2.57
C LEU A 111 -20.65 38.65 2.08
N GLY A 112 -21.51 39.35 2.82
CA GLY A 112 -21.95 40.72 2.49
C GLY A 112 -20.83 41.77 2.58
N GLU A 113 -19.83 41.52 3.42
CA GLU A 113 -18.70 42.44 3.66
C GLU A 113 -17.54 42.24 2.68
N LEU A 114 -17.55 41.17 1.88
CA LEU A 114 -16.52 40.86 0.90
C LEU A 114 -16.72 41.67 -0.37
N SER A 115 -15.74 42.52 -0.71
CA SER A 115 -15.81 43.41 -1.88
C SER A 115 -15.14 42.86 -3.13
N GLY A 116 -14.30 41.81 -3.04
CA GLY A 116 -13.78 41.12 -4.22
C GLY A 116 -14.84 40.20 -4.82
N ILE A 117 -15.38 40.52 -6.00
CA ILE A 117 -16.47 39.74 -6.63
C ILE A 117 -16.07 38.28 -6.80
N THR A 118 -14.91 38.01 -7.41
CA THR A 118 -14.41 36.65 -7.65
C THR A 118 -14.15 35.90 -6.35
N PHE A 119 -13.47 36.53 -5.38
CA PHE A 119 -13.18 35.90 -4.09
C PHE A 119 -14.45 35.60 -3.29
N ARG A 120 -15.39 36.55 -3.25
CA ARG A 120 -16.71 36.36 -2.63
C ARG A 120 -17.46 35.21 -3.29
N GLU A 121 -17.39 35.10 -4.61
CA GLU A 121 -18.03 34.01 -5.34
C GLU A 121 -17.38 32.66 -5.07
N SER A 122 -16.04 32.58 -4.98
CA SER A 122 -15.33 31.36 -4.56
C SER A 122 -15.75 30.90 -3.16
N VAL A 123 -15.78 31.83 -2.19
CA VAL A 123 -16.21 31.55 -0.83
C VAL A 123 -17.68 31.13 -0.81
N ARG A 124 -18.55 31.88 -1.49
CA ARG A 124 -19.98 31.56 -1.63
C ARG A 124 -20.19 30.18 -2.23
N SER A 125 -19.64 29.90 -3.41
CA SER A 125 -19.82 28.62 -4.10
C SER A 125 -19.30 27.44 -3.28
N THR A 126 -18.17 27.62 -2.58
CA THR A 126 -17.64 26.57 -1.69
C THR A 126 -18.56 26.32 -0.48
N LEU A 127 -19.23 27.36 0.04
CA LEU A 127 -20.18 27.29 1.16
C LEU A 127 -21.57 26.83 0.74
N GLU A 128 -22.07 27.23 -0.44
CA GLU A 128 -23.41 26.92 -0.96
C GLU A 128 -23.60 25.44 -1.26
N SER A 129 -22.51 24.75 -1.55
CA SER A 129 -22.41 23.30 -1.49
C SER A 129 -22.45 22.81 -0.02
N ARG A 130 -23.42 23.30 0.77
CA ARG A 130 -23.58 23.15 2.24
C ARG A 130 -23.54 21.70 2.74
N GLY A 131 -23.76 20.72 1.85
CA GLY A 131 -23.58 19.29 2.14
C GLY A 131 -22.12 18.80 2.18
N LEU A 132 -21.15 19.55 1.64
CA LEU A 132 -19.71 19.24 1.64
C LEU A 132 -19.11 19.27 3.05
N TRP A 133 -19.65 20.13 3.90
CA TRP A 133 -18.98 20.62 5.10
C TRP A 133 -19.82 20.47 6.35
N ARG A 134 -20.86 19.61 6.33
CA ARG A 134 -21.57 19.28 7.56
C ARG A 134 -20.50 18.93 8.58
N VAL A 135 -20.38 19.77 9.62
CA VAL A 135 -19.72 19.38 10.86
C VAL A 135 -20.41 18.07 11.18
N LEU A 136 -19.74 16.93 11.02
CA LEU A 136 -20.28 15.66 11.46
C LEU A 136 -20.26 15.81 12.98
N PRO A 137 -21.39 16.20 13.62
CA PRO A 137 -21.36 16.66 15.00
C PRO A 137 -21.08 15.48 15.94
N ASP A 138 -21.28 14.27 15.42
CA ASP A 138 -21.11 12.99 16.07
C ASP A 138 -20.03 12.16 15.35
N SER A 139 -19.16 11.51 16.14
CA SER A 139 -18.14 10.57 15.64
C SER A 139 -18.73 9.43 14.80
N LYS A 140 -20.01 9.11 14.98
CA LYS A 140 -20.72 8.08 14.21
C LYS A 140 -20.93 8.46 12.75
N ASP A 141 -21.21 9.72 12.45
CA ASP A 141 -21.44 10.16 11.07
C ASP A 141 -20.12 10.28 10.31
N GLU A 142 -19.04 10.72 10.98
CA GLU A 142 -17.67 10.69 10.44
C GLU A 142 -17.20 9.27 10.14
N LEU A 143 -17.37 8.36 11.11
CA LEU A 143 -17.05 6.94 10.93
C LEU A 143 -17.83 6.33 9.76
N GLY A 144 -19.13 6.62 9.68
CA GLY A 144 -19.99 6.15 8.59
C GLY A 144 -19.56 6.66 7.22
N HIS A 145 -19.23 7.95 7.08
CA HIS A 145 -18.76 8.50 5.81
C HIS A 145 -17.36 7.98 5.44
N ARG A 146 -16.48 7.80 6.44
CA ARG A 146 -15.16 7.20 6.25
C ARG A 146 -15.25 5.75 5.79
N ASN A 147 -16.15 4.95 6.37
CA ASN A 147 -16.47 3.59 5.89
C ASN A 147 -16.93 3.63 4.42
N LYS A 148 -17.83 4.54 4.04
CA LYS A 148 -18.23 4.70 2.62
C LYS A 148 -17.03 5.00 1.72
N VAL A 149 -16.13 5.90 2.12
CA VAL A 149 -14.90 6.20 1.36
C VAL A 149 -14.07 4.94 1.18
N PHE A 150 -13.88 4.17 2.25
CA PHE A 150 -13.08 2.95 2.21
C PHE A 150 -13.73 1.81 1.42
N ASP A 151 -15.05 1.69 1.43
CA ASP A 151 -15.76 0.64 0.69
C ASP A 151 -15.88 0.96 -0.81
N ARG A 152 -15.87 2.25 -1.18
CA ARG A 152 -16.29 2.69 -2.52
C ARG A 152 -15.15 3.23 -3.40
N LEU A 153 -14.01 3.63 -2.83
CA LEU A 153 -12.87 4.18 -3.58
C LEU A 153 -11.65 3.25 -3.53
N SER A 154 -11.08 2.92 -4.69
CA SER A 154 -9.81 2.19 -4.78
C SER A 154 -8.62 3.09 -4.43
N ARG A 155 -7.56 2.51 -3.86
CA ARG A 155 -6.33 3.24 -3.43
C ARG A 155 -5.29 3.31 -4.54
N TYR A 156 -5.37 2.35 -5.45
CA TYR A 156 -4.48 2.19 -6.60
C TYR A 156 -5.28 2.30 -7.89
N GLN A 157 -4.56 2.53 -8.99
CA GLN A 157 -5.12 2.35 -10.32
C GLN A 157 -5.58 0.91 -10.50
N ALA A 158 -6.56 0.70 -11.37
CA ALA A 158 -7.20 -0.60 -11.48
C ALA A 158 -6.32 -1.62 -12.20
N ASN A 159 -6.56 -2.89 -11.87
CA ASN A 159 -6.20 -4.07 -12.66
C ASN A 159 -7.44 -4.50 -13.47
N LEU A 160 -7.26 -5.14 -14.61
CA LEU A 160 -8.35 -5.77 -15.38
C LEU A 160 -8.48 -7.28 -15.12
N ASP A 161 -7.60 -7.83 -14.29
CA ASP A 161 -7.74 -9.15 -13.66
C ASP A 161 -8.01 -8.90 -12.16
N ASP A 162 -9.24 -9.15 -11.73
CA ASP A 162 -9.72 -8.93 -10.37
C ASP A 162 -9.39 -10.08 -9.41
N VAL A 163 -8.69 -11.11 -9.89
CA VAL A 163 -8.17 -12.21 -9.07
C VAL A 163 -6.72 -11.92 -8.67
N PRO A 164 -6.42 -11.70 -7.38
CA PRO A 164 -5.06 -11.41 -6.94
C PRO A 164 -4.08 -12.56 -7.19
N GLU A 165 -2.78 -12.30 -7.03
CA GLU A 165 -1.75 -13.32 -7.14
C GLU A 165 -1.64 -14.17 -5.88
N TYR A 166 -1.29 -15.46 -6.04
CA TYR A 166 -1.08 -16.37 -4.93
C TYR A 166 0.33 -16.97 -5.00
N TYR A 167 1.13 -16.68 -3.98
CA TYR A 167 2.45 -17.27 -3.78
C TYR A 167 2.38 -18.25 -2.61
N ALA A 168 2.36 -19.54 -2.92
CA ALA A 168 2.22 -20.60 -1.92
C ALA A 168 3.49 -20.84 -1.09
N ILE A 169 4.64 -20.43 -1.62
CA ILE A 169 5.97 -20.56 -1.03
C ILE A 169 6.68 -19.22 -1.21
N GLY A 170 7.11 -18.62 -0.11
CA GLY A 170 7.86 -17.37 -0.12
C GLY A 170 9.25 -17.51 -0.74
N HIS A 171 9.82 -16.39 -1.18
CA HIS A 171 11.17 -16.30 -1.74
C HIS A 171 12.13 -15.50 -0.84
N ASP A 172 11.63 -14.91 0.25
CA ASP A 172 12.39 -14.13 1.21
C ASP A 172 12.98 -15.01 2.35
N MET A 173 14.03 -14.53 3.00
CA MET A 173 14.59 -15.21 4.17
C MET A 173 13.63 -15.10 5.36
N ALA A 174 13.44 -16.22 6.08
CA ALA A 174 12.63 -16.23 7.28
C ALA A 174 13.35 -15.50 8.43
N GLU A 175 12.78 -14.40 8.90
CA GLU A 175 13.29 -13.61 10.00
C GLU A 175 12.27 -13.47 11.13
N SER A 176 12.77 -13.37 12.36
CA SER A 176 11.95 -13.06 13.53
C SER A 176 11.71 -11.56 13.62
N LEU A 177 10.45 -11.14 13.83
CA LEU A 177 10.15 -9.76 14.22
C LEU A 177 10.44 -9.48 15.69
N PHE A 178 10.65 -10.52 16.50
CA PHE A 178 11.06 -10.39 17.90
C PHE A 178 12.59 -10.30 18.01
N ASP A 179 13.14 -9.24 17.41
CA ASP A 179 14.58 -9.00 17.32
C ASP A 179 15.20 -8.52 18.65
N ASP A 180 16.53 -8.49 18.70
CA ASP A 180 17.30 -8.05 19.89
C ASP A 180 16.89 -6.66 20.37
N SER A 181 16.54 -5.78 19.44
CA SER A 181 16.10 -4.42 19.75
C SER A 181 14.75 -4.42 20.47
N LEU A 182 13.79 -5.24 20.03
CA LEU A 182 12.50 -5.40 20.71
C LEU A 182 12.66 -6.10 22.06
N GLN A 183 13.50 -7.13 22.12
CA GLN A 183 13.82 -7.85 23.36
C GLN A 183 14.34 -6.87 24.42
N LYS A 184 15.32 -6.03 24.09
CA LYS A 184 15.93 -5.05 25.01
C LYS A 184 14.99 -3.92 25.43
N SER A 185 13.98 -3.61 24.62
CA SER A 185 13.03 -2.51 24.88
C SER A 185 11.71 -2.97 25.49
N SER A 186 11.51 -4.28 25.68
CA SER A 186 10.31 -4.86 26.30
C SER A 186 10.55 -5.21 27.76
N SER A 187 9.45 -5.28 28.54
CA SER A 187 9.44 -5.70 29.93
C SER A 187 8.35 -6.73 30.20
N PRO A 188 8.44 -7.55 31.27
CA PRO A 188 7.44 -8.57 31.60
C PRO A 188 6.00 -8.06 31.75
N GLN A 189 5.79 -6.75 31.91
CA GLN A 189 4.46 -6.12 32.04
C GLN A 189 3.88 -5.69 30.70
N ASP A 190 4.68 -5.64 29.64
CA ASP A 190 4.30 -5.11 28.34
C ASP A 190 3.54 -6.11 27.47
N SER A 191 2.63 -5.60 26.65
CA SER A 191 2.04 -6.32 25.54
C SER A 191 2.79 -5.99 24.25
N VAL A 192 3.26 -7.02 23.54
CA VAL A 192 3.96 -6.90 22.26
C VAL A 192 2.96 -7.11 21.12
N SER A 193 2.98 -6.25 20.12
CA SER A 193 2.05 -6.28 18.98
C SER A 193 2.81 -6.28 17.66
N LEU A 194 2.63 -7.33 16.87
CA LEU A 194 3.33 -7.57 15.61
C LEU A 194 2.31 -7.68 14.47
N MET A 195 2.63 -7.14 13.30
CA MET A 195 1.80 -7.27 12.10
C MET A 195 2.63 -7.84 10.95
N PHE A 196 2.11 -8.86 10.29
CA PHE A 196 2.66 -9.44 9.06
C PHE A 196 1.66 -9.20 7.93
N CYS A 197 2.08 -8.46 6.91
CA CYS A 197 1.30 -8.20 5.69
C CYS A 197 1.93 -8.99 4.54
N GLY A 198 1.15 -9.81 3.84
CA GLY A 198 1.67 -10.74 2.84
C GLY A 198 2.36 -11.91 3.52
N SER A 199 1.64 -12.55 4.44
CA SER A 199 2.19 -13.65 5.23
C SER A 199 2.61 -14.86 4.41
N GLY A 200 1.99 -15.08 3.23
CA GLY A 200 2.37 -16.15 2.30
C GLY A 200 2.31 -17.53 2.97
N ASP A 201 3.46 -18.19 3.08
CA ASP A 201 3.60 -19.49 3.74
C ASP A 201 3.81 -19.41 5.27
N ALA A 202 3.72 -18.20 5.83
CA ALA A 202 3.87 -17.87 7.24
C ALA A 202 5.25 -18.19 7.84
N ARG A 203 6.31 -18.37 7.03
CA ARG A 203 7.68 -18.64 7.53
C ARG A 203 8.15 -17.64 8.59
N ASN A 204 7.91 -16.35 8.35
CA ASN A 204 8.32 -15.27 9.26
C ASN A 204 7.51 -15.29 10.57
N VAL A 205 6.25 -15.73 10.50
CA VAL A 205 5.37 -15.89 11.68
C VAL A 205 5.86 -17.05 12.54
N PHE A 206 6.10 -18.21 11.93
CA PHE A 206 6.63 -19.38 12.61
C PHE A 206 8.01 -19.10 13.20
N MET A 207 8.92 -18.48 12.42
CA MET A 207 10.25 -18.08 12.89
C MET A 207 10.16 -17.13 14.09
N THR A 208 9.24 -16.16 14.06
CA THR A 208 9.02 -15.24 15.17
C THR A 208 8.59 -15.97 16.44
N ILE A 209 7.65 -16.91 16.33
CA ILE A 209 7.16 -17.70 17.47
C ILE A 209 8.28 -18.61 18.03
N ILE A 210 9.05 -19.27 17.16
CA ILE A 210 10.19 -20.12 17.55
C ILE A 210 11.23 -19.28 18.29
N MET A 211 11.70 -18.20 17.67
CA MET A 211 12.80 -17.40 18.21
C MET A 211 12.41 -16.69 19.50
N PHE A 212 11.18 -16.20 19.60
CA PHE A 212 10.66 -15.67 20.86
C PHE A 212 10.76 -16.71 21.99
N PHE A 213 10.24 -17.92 21.77
CA PHE A 213 10.24 -18.98 22.78
C PHE A 213 11.65 -19.43 23.15
N VAL A 214 12.50 -19.67 22.15
CA VAL A 214 13.89 -20.12 22.38
C VAL A 214 14.67 -19.08 23.18
N ASN A 215 14.54 -17.79 22.84
CA ASN A 215 15.27 -16.74 23.54
C ASN A 215 14.70 -16.54 24.96
N GLU A 216 13.38 -16.57 25.14
CA GLU A 216 12.77 -16.39 26.47
C GLU A 216 13.10 -17.57 27.39
N SER A 217 13.19 -18.79 26.86
CA SER A 217 13.58 -19.98 27.64
C SER A 217 15.01 -19.92 28.21
N LYS A 218 15.86 -19.04 27.65
CA LYS A 218 17.23 -18.81 28.10
C LYS A 218 17.37 -17.57 28.99
N ALA A 219 16.32 -16.78 29.11
CA ALA A 219 16.31 -15.56 29.90
C ALA A 219 15.94 -15.84 31.36
N GLU A 220 16.43 -14.99 32.27
CA GLU A 220 16.05 -15.05 33.70
C GLU A 220 14.59 -14.64 33.91
N ASP A 221 14.15 -13.62 33.18
CA ASP A 221 12.80 -13.06 33.24
C ASP A 221 12.08 -13.20 31.89
N LYS A 222 10.74 -13.21 31.95
CA LYS A 222 9.89 -13.13 30.74
C LYS A 222 10.13 -11.81 30.01
N PHE A 223 10.15 -11.85 28.68
CA PHE A 223 10.36 -10.63 27.90
C PHE A 223 9.13 -9.73 27.84
N CYS A 224 7.93 -10.32 27.88
CA CYS A 224 6.67 -9.59 27.80
C CYS A 224 5.54 -10.33 28.53
N LYS A 225 4.42 -9.66 28.75
CA LYS A 225 3.21 -10.27 29.30
C LYS A 225 2.55 -11.18 28.27
N ASP A 226 2.26 -10.63 27.09
CA ASP A 226 1.53 -11.29 25.99
C ASP A 226 1.99 -10.76 24.62
N ILE A 227 1.76 -11.56 23.59
CA ILE A 227 2.07 -11.27 22.19
C ILE A 227 0.79 -11.33 21.37
N HIS A 228 0.51 -10.25 20.65
CA HIS A 228 -0.53 -10.20 19.65
C HIS A 228 0.10 -10.16 18.25
N ILE A 229 -0.34 -11.02 17.35
CA ILE A 229 0.07 -11.07 15.95
C ILE A 229 -1.15 -10.79 15.07
N THR A 230 -1.13 -9.73 14.28
CA THR A 230 -2.09 -9.55 13.19
C THR A 230 -1.50 -10.15 11.91
N LEU A 231 -2.14 -11.21 11.41
CA LEU A 231 -1.82 -11.90 10.17
C LEU A 231 -2.71 -11.35 9.06
N LEU A 232 -2.14 -10.60 8.13
CA LEU A 232 -2.86 -9.98 7.03
C LEU A 232 -2.36 -10.51 5.69
N ASP A 233 -3.27 -11.04 4.88
CA ASP A 233 -2.94 -11.45 3.52
C ASP A 233 -4.04 -11.03 2.55
N LEU A 234 -3.67 -10.78 1.29
CA LEU A 234 -4.65 -10.51 0.25
C LEU A 234 -5.36 -11.80 -0.18
N LYS A 235 -4.72 -12.96 0.02
CA LYS A 235 -5.24 -14.27 -0.37
C LYS A 235 -5.78 -15.08 0.81
N PRO A 236 -7.06 -15.51 0.77
CA PRO A 236 -7.59 -16.42 1.78
C PRO A 236 -6.88 -17.78 1.77
N ALA A 237 -6.32 -18.20 0.63
CA ALA A 237 -5.53 -19.42 0.53
C ALA A 237 -4.26 -19.42 1.39
N ALA A 238 -3.58 -18.28 1.54
CA ALA A 238 -2.44 -18.16 2.43
C ALA A 238 -2.85 -18.42 3.89
N ILE A 239 -3.91 -17.75 4.36
CA ILE A 239 -4.44 -17.90 5.72
C ILE A 239 -4.97 -19.32 5.97
N ALA A 240 -5.68 -19.92 5.00
CA ALA A 240 -6.19 -21.29 5.11
C ALA A 240 -5.05 -22.30 5.25
N ARG A 241 -3.96 -22.13 4.49
CA ARG A 241 -2.74 -22.95 4.58
C ARG A 241 -2.10 -22.80 5.97
N THR A 242 -1.91 -21.58 6.46
CA THR A 242 -1.37 -21.32 7.80
C THR A 242 -2.22 -21.98 8.90
N LEU A 243 -3.55 -21.91 8.80
CA LEU A 243 -4.46 -22.54 9.75
C LEU A 243 -4.31 -24.07 9.79
N ILE A 244 -4.11 -24.72 8.63
CA ILE A 244 -3.82 -26.16 8.55
C ILE A 244 -2.53 -26.47 9.32
N PHE A 245 -1.45 -25.72 9.11
CA PHE A 245 -0.19 -25.94 9.83
C PHE A 245 -0.34 -25.75 11.35
N PHE A 246 -1.10 -24.76 11.80
CA PHE A 246 -1.40 -24.60 13.23
C PHE A 246 -2.16 -25.81 13.81
N ASP A 247 -3.15 -26.35 13.10
CA ASP A 247 -3.88 -27.54 13.53
C ASP A 247 -3.03 -28.81 13.55
N MET A 248 -2.15 -28.96 12.56
CA MET A 248 -1.19 -30.05 12.51
C MET A 248 -0.17 -29.98 13.65
N MET A 249 0.39 -28.81 13.92
CA MET A 249 1.33 -28.61 15.02
C MET A 249 0.68 -28.85 16.40
N ALA A 250 -0.56 -28.40 16.59
CA ALA A 250 -1.32 -28.68 17.81
C ALA A 250 -1.58 -30.20 17.98
N THR A 251 -1.93 -30.88 16.89
CA THR A 251 -2.13 -32.35 16.90
C THR A 251 -0.82 -33.08 17.18
N TYR A 252 0.30 -32.65 16.60
CA TYR A 252 1.62 -33.21 16.87
C TYR A 252 1.99 -33.07 18.36
N GLY A 253 1.77 -31.90 18.95
CA GLY A 253 2.01 -31.68 20.38
C GLY A 253 1.21 -32.63 21.27
N GLN A 254 -0.06 -32.89 20.93
CA GLN A 254 -0.91 -33.85 21.63
C GLN A 254 -0.39 -35.28 21.52
N LEU A 255 -0.05 -35.74 20.31
CA LEU A 255 0.48 -37.10 20.08
C LEU A 255 1.79 -37.31 20.84
N ARG A 256 2.66 -36.29 20.88
CA ARG A 256 3.89 -36.32 21.67
C ARG A 256 3.62 -36.45 23.17
N ALA A 257 2.64 -35.73 23.69
CA ALA A 257 2.28 -35.79 25.10
C ALA A 257 1.72 -37.16 25.50
N THR A 258 1.03 -37.86 24.59
CA THR A 258 0.47 -39.20 24.83
C THR A 258 1.41 -40.35 24.49
N GLY A 259 2.60 -40.07 23.94
CA GLY A 259 3.54 -41.10 23.47
C GLY A 259 3.03 -41.90 22.27
N ASP A 260 2.16 -41.33 21.45
CA ASP A 260 1.61 -41.99 20.28
C ASP A 260 2.65 -42.03 19.14
N SER A 261 2.89 -43.21 18.57
CA SER A 261 3.83 -43.43 17.46
C SER A 261 3.51 -42.64 16.18
N GLY A 262 2.31 -42.07 16.06
CA GLY A 262 1.95 -41.15 14.99
C GLY A 262 2.74 -39.85 15.02
N ALA A 263 3.26 -39.46 16.20
CA ALA A 263 4.10 -38.28 16.35
C ALA A 263 5.40 -38.38 15.53
N ASP A 264 5.97 -39.58 15.38
CA ASP A 264 7.29 -39.78 14.75
C ASP A 264 7.33 -39.34 13.27
N TYR A 265 6.19 -39.33 12.59
CA TYR A 265 6.10 -39.11 11.14
C TYR A 265 5.38 -37.80 10.76
N MET A 266 4.58 -37.22 11.67
CA MET A 266 3.84 -35.99 11.41
C MET A 266 4.73 -34.80 10.98
N PRO A 267 5.95 -34.61 11.52
CA PRO A 267 6.89 -33.61 11.02
C PRO A 267 7.25 -33.76 9.54
N ILE A 268 7.51 -34.99 9.08
CA ILE A 268 7.79 -35.28 7.67
C ILE A 268 6.54 -35.03 6.81
N MET A 269 5.34 -35.33 7.33
CA MET A 269 4.11 -35.03 6.61
C MET A 269 3.86 -33.51 6.49
N MET A 270 4.17 -32.71 7.53
CA MET A 270 4.16 -31.25 7.44
C MET A 270 5.18 -30.75 6.41
N ALA A 271 6.39 -31.33 6.40
CA ALA A 271 7.43 -30.99 5.42
C ALA A 271 6.97 -31.22 3.97
N TYR A 272 6.32 -32.37 3.71
CA TYR A 272 5.72 -32.64 2.41
C TYR A 272 4.65 -31.62 2.02
N LEU A 273 3.75 -31.26 2.93
CA LEU A 273 2.74 -30.25 2.63
C LEU A 273 3.35 -28.88 2.40
N TYR A 274 4.44 -28.56 3.10
CA TYR A 274 5.10 -27.26 3.02
C TYR A 274 5.86 -27.08 1.70
N ALA A 275 6.64 -28.09 1.30
CA ALA A 275 7.62 -27.99 0.22
C ALA A 275 7.37 -28.93 -0.98
N GLY A 276 6.59 -30.00 -0.80
CA GLY A 276 6.36 -31.01 -1.84
C GLY A 276 5.30 -30.59 -2.85
N HIS A 277 5.65 -30.58 -4.14
CA HIS A 277 4.72 -30.41 -5.26
C HIS A 277 3.72 -31.57 -5.38
N VAL A 278 4.25 -32.77 -5.16
CA VAL A 278 3.52 -34.03 -5.16
C VAL A 278 3.80 -34.71 -3.82
N ILE A 279 2.77 -35.25 -3.21
CA ILE A 279 2.79 -35.78 -1.85
C ILE A 279 2.31 -37.24 -1.81
N PRO A 280 2.87 -38.08 -0.92
CA PRO A 280 2.38 -39.44 -0.73
C PRO A 280 0.89 -39.48 -0.35
N ALA A 281 0.18 -40.55 -0.72
CA ALA A 281 -1.23 -40.76 -0.37
C ALA A 281 -1.50 -40.61 1.15
N ALA A 282 -0.58 -41.09 1.99
CA ALA A 282 -0.67 -40.95 3.44
C ALA A 282 -0.70 -39.48 3.90
N VAL A 283 0.11 -38.62 3.28
CA VAL A 283 0.14 -37.18 3.56
C VAL A 283 -1.16 -36.51 3.12
N ASN A 284 -1.68 -36.86 1.94
CA ASN A 284 -2.97 -36.36 1.49
C ASN A 284 -4.13 -36.81 2.40
N ASN A 285 -4.13 -38.06 2.87
CA ASN A 285 -5.16 -38.56 3.79
C ASN A 285 -5.17 -37.78 5.11
N MET A 286 -3.99 -37.46 5.64
CA MET A 286 -3.84 -36.62 6.82
C MET A 286 -4.30 -35.18 6.53
N LEU A 287 -3.90 -34.57 5.41
CA LEU A 287 -4.40 -33.26 4.99
C LEU A 287 -5.94 -33.23 4.95
N GLN A 288 -6.57 -34.22 4.31
CA GLN A 288 -8.02 -34.33 4.21
C GLN A 288 -8.69 -34.54 5.58
N HIS A 289 -8.01 -35.16 6.54
CA HIS A 289 -8.48 -35.24 7.93
C HIS A 289 -8.53 -33.84 8.58
N HIS A 290 -7.44 -33.07 8.51
CA HIS A 290 -7.37 -31.71 9.07
C HIS A 290 -8.35 -30.76 8.38
N ILE A 291 -8.48 -30.82 7.04
CA ILE A 291 -9.47 -30.01 6.31
C ILE A 291 -10.90 -30.29 6.80
N ARG A 292 -11.29 -31.57 6.96
CA ARG A 292 -12.63 -31.93 7.46
C ARG A 292 -12.87 -31.43 8.88
N LYS A 293 -11.88 -31.57 9.75
CA LYS A 293 -11.94 -31.08 11.14
C LYS A 293 -12.12 -29.55 11.19
N LEU A 294 -11.32 -28.82 10.43
CA LEU A 294 -11.37 -27.37 10.35
C LEU A 294 -12.68 -26.87 9.72
N LEU A 295 -13.17 -27.53 8.66
CA LEU A 295 -14.47 -27.20 8.06
C LEU A 295 -15.61 -27.39 9.06
N ASP A 296 -15.66 -28.52 9.78
CA ASP A 296 -16.68 -28.72 10.83
C ASP A 296 -16.66 -27.56 11.83
N ALA A 297 -15.47 -27.17 12.30
CA ALA A 297 -15.35 -26.10 13.28
C ALA A 297 -15.76 -24.72 12.71
N LEU A 298 -15.26 -24.36 11.53
CA LEU A 298 -15.53 -23.06 10.90
C LEU A 298 -17.00 -22.90 10.49
N GLU A 299 -17.61 -23.95 9.94
CA GLU A 299 -19.01 -23.92 9.48
C GLU A 299 -20.01 -23.90 10.64
N THR A 300 -19.63 -24.45 11.80
CA THR A 300 -20.46 -24.48 13.00
C THR A 300 -20.10 -23.40 14.03
N ASP A 301 -19.21 -22.47 13.69
CA ASP A 301 -18.68 -21.44 14.60
C ASP A 301 -18.11 -22.02 15.91
N LYS A 302 -17.63 -23.26 15.87
CA LYS A 302 -16.92 -23.84 17.00
C LYS A 302 -15.55 -23.20 17.11
N LYS A 303 -15.15 -22.96 18.35
CA LYS A 303 -13.81 -22.51 18.72
C LYS A 303 -12.76 -23.51 18.23
N ILE A 304 -11.79 -23.05 17.43
CA ILE A 304 -10.65 -23.86 16.96
C ILE A 304 -9.52 -23.78 17.99
N PHE A 305 -9.08 -22.56 18.29
CA PHE A 305 -8.06 -22.26 19.29
C PHE A 305 -8.46 -21.07 20.14
N ASP A 306 -8.03 -21.04 21.40
CA ASP A 306 -8.22 -19.93 22.33
C ASP A 306 -7.42 -18.67 21.95
N TRP A 307 -6.42 -18.86 21.09
CA TRP A 307 -5.45 -17.86 20.69
C TRP A 307 -5.55 -17.47 19.21
N PHE A 308 -6.46 -18.05 18.41
CA PHE A 308 -6.56 -17.76 16.98
C PHE A 308 -7.95 -17.22 16.62
N PHE A 309 -8.03 -15.92 16.34
CA PHE A 309 -9.26 -15.24 15.97
C PHE A 309 -9.40 -15.11 14.46
N ILE A 310 -10.57 -15.50 13.94
CA ILE A 310 -10.95 -15.38 12.53
C ILE A 310 -12.26 -14.59 12.45
N PRO A 311 -12.27 -13.38 11.87
CA PRO A 311 -13.48 -12.64 11.60
C PRO A 311 -14.50 -13.40 10.75
N PRO A 312 -15.81 -13.11 10.87
CA PRO A 312 -16.84 -13.73 10.03
C PRO A 312 -16.66 -13.52 8.52
N SER A 313 -16.09 -12.40 8.07
CA SER A 313 -15.73 -12.18 6.65
C SER A 313 -14.63 -13.15 6.21
N THR A 314 -13.46 -13.06 6.85
CA THR A 314 -12.30 -13.92 6.59
C THR A 314 -12.66 -15.41 6.64
N ARG A 315 -13.48 -15.81 7.62
CA ARG A 315 -13.94 -17.20 7.77
C ARG A 315 -14.64 -17.71 6.53
N ARG A 316 -15.55 -16.94 5.94
CA ARG A 316 -16.31 -17.36 4.75
C ARG A 316 -15.36 -17.63 3.58
N GLU A 317 -14.34 -16.82 3.43
CA GLU A 317 -13.33 -16.97 2.38
C GLU A 317 -12.40 -18.17 2.63
N ILE A 318 -11.99 -18.41 3.88
CA ILE A 318 -11.22 -19.62 4.24
C ILE A 318 -12.04 -20.89 3.98
N VAL A 319 -13.32 -20.90 4.38
CA VAL A 319 -14.22 -22.05 4.15
C VAL A 319 -14.36 -22.33 2.66
N TYR A 320 -14.44 -21.30 1.82
CA TYR A 320 -14.46 -21.45 0.37
C TYR A 320 -13.22 -22.17 -0.15
N VAL A 321 -12.02 -21.73 0.24
CA VAL A 321 -10.75 -22.37 -0.17
C VAL A 321 -10.65 -23.80 0.36
N LEU A 322 -10.96 -24.05 1.63
CA LEU A 322 -10.90 -25.39 2.22
C LEU A 322 -11.86 -26.37 1.53
N ARG A 323 -13.03 -25.90 1.08
CA ARG A 323 -13.97 -26.71 0.27
C ARG A 323 -13.38 -27.07 -1.08
N GLN A 324 -12.70 -26.14 -1.75
CA GLN A 324 -12.00 -26.42 -3.00
C GLN A 324 -10.86 -27.43 -2.78
N TRP A 325 -10.07 -27.33 -1.71
CA TRP A 325 -9.02 -28.33 -1.43
C TRP A 325 -9.56 -29.69 -0.96
N LYS A 326 -10.74 -29.73 -0.33
CA LYS A 326 -11.45 -30.98 -0.02
C LYS A 326 -12.00 -31.65 -1.28
N SER A 327 -12.53 -30.86 -2.20
CA SER A 327 -13.20 -31.32 -3.41
C SER A 327 -12.95 -30.33 -4.55
N PRO A 328 -11.84 -30.53 -5.29
CA PRO A 328 -11.44 -29.63 -6.36
C PRO A 328 -12.50 -29.45 -7.45
N PRO A 329 -12.59 -28.25 -8.06
CA PRO A 329 -13.68 -27.90 -8.97
C PRO A 329 -13.69 -28.69 -10.30
N THR A 330 -12.54 -29.20 -10.75
CA THR A 330 -12.45 -30.03 -11.97
C THR A 330 -11.49 -31.21 -11.80
N ALA A 331 -11.78 -32.35 -12.41
CA ALA A 331 -10.99 -33.58 -12.30
C ALA A 331 -9.57 -33.51 -12.93
N ASN A 332 -9.28 -32.48 -13.74
CA ASN A 332 -8.02 -32.41 -14.50
C ASN A 332 -6.82 -31.85 -13.71
N TRP A 333 -6.99 -31.36 -12.47
CA TRP A 333 -5.91 -30.74 -11.67
C TRP A 333 -4.97 -31.74 -10.96
N HIS A 334 -5.06 -33.05 -11.23
CA HIS A 334 -4.66 -34.09 -10.27
C HIS A 334 -3.53 -35.02 -10.67
N SER A 335 -3.08 -35.03 -11.93
CA SER A 335 -2.05 -36.01 -12.29
C SER A 335 -0.69 -35.55 -11.78
N SER A 336 -0.14 -36.28 -10.80
CA SER A 336 1.25 -36.14 -10.37
C SER A 336 2.22 -36.20 -11.54
N SER A 337 1.92 -37.03 -12.55
CA SER A 337 2.75 -37.17 -13.76
C SER A 337 2.85 -35.86 -14.53
N VAL A 338 1.77 -35.09 -14.59
CA VAL A 338 1.70 -33.79 -15.26
C VAL A 338 2.46 -32.76 -14.43
N VAL A 339 2.20 -32.68 -13.12
CA VAL A 339 2.90 -31.73 -12.22
C VAL A 339 4.41 -31.96 -12.26
N ARG A 340 4.88 -33.20 -12.10
CA ARG A 340 6.32 -33.53 -12.14
C ARG A 340 6.93 -33.19 -13.50
N ARG A 341 6.25 -33.51 -14.60
CA ARG A 341 6.73 -33.17 -15.95
C ARG A 341 6.89 -31.67 -16.12
N THR A 342 5.90 -30.87 -15.70
CA THR A 342 5.95 -29.40 -15.83
C THR A 342 7.01 -28.79 -14.95
N VAL A 343 7.16 -29.24 -13.69
CA VAL A 343 8.24 -28.78 -12.80
C VAL A 343 9.60 -29.06 -13.44
N ARG A 344 9.83 -30.28 -13.94
CA ARG A 344 11.10 -30.62 -14.64
C ARG A 344 11.35 -29.77 -15.87
N GLN A 345 10.33 -29.54 -16.70
CA GLN A 345 10.44 -28.67 -17.87
C GLN A 345 10.84 -27.24 -17.46
N ARG A 346 10.25 -26.71 -16.39
CA ARG A 346 10.58 -25.39 -15.85
C ARG A 346 12.00 -25.32 -15.30
N LEU A 347 12.45 -26.34 -14.55
CA LEU A 347 13.82 -26.40 -14.03
C LEU A 347 14.86 -26.43 -15.17
N GLN A 348 14.60 -27.15 -16.26
CA GLN A 348 15.46 -27.15 -17.44
C GLN A 348 15.57 -25.78 -18.12
N ILE A 349 14.47 -25.01 -18.11
CA ILE A 349 14.43 -23.65 -18.68
C ILE A 349 15.08 -22.64 -17.73
N SER A 350 14.81 -22.74 -16.42
CA SER A 350 15.38 -21.93 -15.34
C SER A 350 16.91 -22.08 -15.30
N ASN A 351 17.44 -23.30 -15.33
CA ASN A 351 18.89 -23.55 -15.32
C ASN A 351 19.61 -23.02 -16.57
N PHE A 352 18.89 -22.72 -17.65
CA PHE A 352 19.47 -22.15 -18.87
C PHE A 352 19.47 -20.60 -18.86
N LYS A 353 18.67 -19.96 -17.98
CA LYS A 353 18.35 -18.52 -18.10
C LYS A 353 18.11 -17.74 -16.80
N SER A 354 18.09 -18.37 -15.63
CA SER A 354 17.96 -17.66 -14.37
C SER A 354 19.35 -17.22 -13.88
N PRO A 355 19.63 -15.91 -13.80
CA PRO A 355 20.63 -15.44 -12.88
C PRO A 355 20.04 -15.62 -11.47
N THR A 356 20.23 -16.79 -10.86
CA THR A 356 20.03 -17.06 -9.42
C THR A 356 21.04 -16.27 -8.57
N PHE A 357 21.28 -15.00 -8.89
CA PHE A 357 22.33 -14.20 -8.26
C PHE A 357 21.95 -13.63 -6.89
N PHE A 358 20.65 -13.53 -6.59
CA PHE A 358 20.15 -13.02 -5.30
C PHE A 358 19.90 -14.12 -4.28
N MET A 359 19.89 -15.39 -4.71
CA MET A 359 19.95 -16.53 -3.81
C MET A 359 21.37 -17.08 -3.85
N ASN A 360 21.85 -17.53 -2.70
CA ASN A 360 23.19 -18.09 -2.62
C ASN A 360 23.27 -19.29 -3.58
N ASP A 361 24.01 -19.16 -4.69
CA ASP A 361 24.74 -20.29 -5.29
C ASP A 361 25.81 -20.74 -4.27
N ALA A 362 25.37 -21.14 -3.07
CA ALA A 362 26.17 -21.96 -2.19
C ALA A 362 26.15 -23.35 -2.80
N GLU A 363 27.28 -24.06 -2.79
CA GLU A 363 27.26 -25.47 -3.08
C GLU A 363 26.10 -26.11 -2.30
N THR A 364 25.22 -26.84 -3.01
CA THR A 364 24.13 -27.56 -2.36
C THR A 364 24.68 -28.26 -1.13
N PRO A 365 24.19 -27.93 0.09
CA PRO A 365 24.72 -28.47 1.32
C PRO A 365 24.84 -29.99 1.23
N GLN A 366 25.87 -30.58 1.83
CA GLN A 366 26.15 -32.02 1.66
C GLN A 366 24.94 -32.91 1.97
N GLY A 367 24.10 -32.52 2.94
CA GLY A 367 22.86 -33.22 3.29
C GLY A 367 21.75 -33.15 2.23
N LEU A 368 21.76 -32.12 1.37
CA LEU A 368 20.74 -31.87 0.34
C LEU A 368 21.16 -32.38 -1.05
N LYS A 369 22.41 -32.79 -1.27
CA LYS A 369 22.90 -33.25 -2.59
C LYS A 369 22.10 -34.44 -3.13
N GLY A 370 21.71 -35.35 -2.25
CA GLY A 370 20.86 -36.50 -2.61
C GLY A 370 19.48 -36.06 -3.08
N ASP A 371 18.84 -35.17 -2.32
CA ASP A 371 17.52 -34.63 -2.66
C ASP A 371 17.55 -33.80 -3.93
N ARG A 372 18.60 -33.00 -4.15
CA ARG A 372 18.74 -32.23 -5.39
C ARG A 372 18.80 -33.13 -6.61
N LYS A 373 19.62 -34.20 -6.56
CA LYS A 373 19.71 -35.17 -7.65
C LYS A 373 18.35 -35.78 -7.96
N VAL A 374 17.62 -36.22 -6.94
CA VAL A 374 16.29 -36.82 -7.08
C VAL A 374 15.29 -35.80 -7.63
N PHE A 375 15.33 -34.56 -7.14
CA PHE A 375 14.41 -33.52 -7.54
C PHE A 375 14.63 -33.09 -9.00
N ASP A 376 15.88 -32.92 -9.43
CA ASP A 376 16.22 -32.61 -10.82
C ASP A 376 15.76 -33.71 -11.79
N GLU A 377 15.88 -34.98 -11.39
CA GLU A 377 15.52 -36.13 -12.24
C GLU A 377 14.02 -36.46 -12.22
N LEU A 378 13.36 -36.35 -11.06
CA LEU A 378 12.01 -36.88 -10.82
C LEU A 378 11.00 -35.82 -10.36
N ALA A 379 11.41 -34.60 -10.01
CA ALA A 379 10.61 -33.51 -9.43
C ALA A 379 9.83 -33.90 -8.16
N ILE A 380 10.47 -34.68 -7.28
CA ILE A 380 9.93 -35.09 -5.98
C ILE A 380 11.02 -35.06 -4.91
N LEU A 381 10.60 -35.08 -3.65
CA LEU A 381 11.46 -35.37 -2.51
C LEU A 381 11.13 -36.78 -2.00
N LEU A 382 12.14 -37.64 -1.87
CA LEU A 382 11.96 -38.98 -1.35
C LEU A 382 11.91 -38.97 0.19
N PRO A 383 11.04 -39.77 0.81
CA PRO A 383 10.97 -39.84 2.26
C PRO A 383 12.10 -40.72 2.80
N SER A 384 12.31 -40.70 4.11
CA SER A 384 13.16 -41.70 4.76
C SER A 384 12.61 -43.12 4.55
N LYS A 385 13.50 -44.13 4.50
CA LYS A 385 13.11 -45.54 4.37
C LYS A 385 12.18 -45.99 5.51
N ALA A 386 12.31 -45.41 6.70
CA ALA A 386 11.42 -45.68 7.83
C ALA A 386 9.98 -45.19 7.57
N PHE A 387 9.82 -43.99 7.01
CA PHE A 387 8.51 -43.48 6.60
C PHE A 387 7.94 -44.31 5.45
N ALA A 388 8.74 -44.58 4.41
CA ALA A 388 8.33 -45.41 3.28
C ALA A 388 7.89 -46.81 3.75
N ASN A 389 8.67 -47.51 4.56
CA ASN A 389 8.33 -48.86 5.03
C ASN A 389 6.99 -48.93 5.78
N ARG A 390 6.59 -47.85 6.45
CA ARG A 390 5.32 -47.81 7.19
C ARG A 390 4.10 -47.56 6.29
N HIS A 391 4.26 -46.75 5.25
CA HIS A 391 3.13 -46.25 4.45
C HIS A 391 3.08 -46.82 3.03
N ASP A 392 4.22 -47.27 2.50
CA ASP A 392 4.41 -47.82 1.17
C ASP A 392 5.67 -48.72 1.14
N PRO A 393 5.60 -49.96 1.63
CA PRO A 393 6.76 -50.85 1.70
C PRO A 393 7.44 -51.12 0.35
N LEU A 394 6.68 -51.09 -0.75
CA LEU A 394 7.21 -51.28 -2.10
C LEU A 394 8.13 -50.13 -2.53
N LEU A 395 7.84 -48.91 -2.07
CA LEU A 395 8.68 -47.74 -2.32
C LEU A 395 10.10 -47.94 -1.80
N VAL A 396 10.31 -48.64 -0.69
CA VAL A 396 11.65 -48.91 -0.13
C VAL A 396 12.51 -49.68 -1.14
N ALA A 397 11.95 -50.74 -1.74
CA ALA A 397 12.66 -51.54 -2.73
C ALA A 397 12.99 -50.72 -3.98
N LEU A 398 12.06 -49.87 -4.44
CA LEU A 398 12.27 -49.00 -5.61
C LEU A 398 13.32 -47.92 -5.34
N MET A 399 13.34 -47.34 -4.14
CA MET A 399 14.37 -46.40 -3.69
C MET A 399 15.75 -47.05 -3.71
N GLU A 400 15.87 -48.28 -3.18
CA GLU A 400 17.15 -49.02 -3.17
C GLU A 400 17.64 -49.36 -4.58
N GLN A 401 16.75 -49.70 -5.50
CA GLN A 401 17.10 -49.94 -6.90
C GLN A 401 17.59 -48.65 -7.58
N TYR A 402 16.94 -47.51 -7.28
CA TYR A 402 17.34 -46.20 -7.78
C TYR A 402 18.71 -45.77 -7.21
N GLU A 403 18.92 -45.91 -5.90
CA GLU A 403 20.20 -45.64 -5.23
C GLU A 403 21.35 -46.45 -5.82
N ARG A 404 21.10 -47.72 -6.19
CA ARG A 404 22.07 -48.61 -6.85
C ARG A 404 22.28 -48.31 -8.34
N GLY A 405 21.51 -47.40 -8.93
CA GLY A 405 21.62 -47.02 -10.34
C GLY A 405 21.23 -48.16 -11.30
N LEU A 406 20.28 -49.03 -10.90
CA LEU A 406 19.84 -50.12 -11.77
C LEU A 406 19.12 -49.58 -13.01
N LYS A 407 19.23 -50.33 -14.12
CA LYS A 407 18.54 -49.99 -15.37
C LYS A 407 17.03 -49.89 -15.14
N ASP A 408 16.42 -48.84 -15.68
CA ASP A 408 14.98 -48.53 -15.57
C ASP A 408 14.47 -48.19 -14.15
N ALA A 409 15.31 -48.18 -13.12
CA ALA A 409 14.88 -47.93 -11.74
C ALA A 409 14.24 -46.55 -11.53
N ALA A 410 14.80 -45.49 -12.13
CA ALA A 410 14.22 -44.15 -12.08
C ALA A 410 12.81 -44.09 -12.70
N LYS A 411 12.61 -44.82 -13.81
CA LYS A 411 11.30 -44.93 -14.46
C LYS A 411 10.32 -45.71 -13.59
N GLN A 412 10.72 -46.86 -13.05
CA GLN A 412 9.87 -47.68 -12.18
C GLN A 412 9.45 -46.91 -10.92
N LEU A 413 10.38 -46.17 -10.32
CA LEU A 413 10.10 -45.28 -9.18
C LEU A 413 9.12 -44.16 -9.58
N ALA A 414 9.34 -43.53 -10.74
CA ALA A 414 8.44 -42.51 -11.28
C ALA A 414 7.02 -43.03 -11.55
N ASP A 415 6.90 -44.21 -12.16
CA ASP A 415 5.62 -44.85 -12.48
C ASP A 415 4.86 -45.21 -11.19
N HIS A 416 5.57 -45.70 -10.16
CA HIS A 416 4.99 -45.99 -8.84
C HIS A 416 4.48 -44.73 -8.12
N VAL A 417 5.29 -43.66 -8.14
CA VAL A 417 4.89 -42.35 -7.62
C VAL A 417 3.66 -41.85 -8.37
N ASP A 418 3.61 -41.99 -9.69
CA ASP A 418 2.46 -41.53 -10.48
C ASP A 418 1.18 -42.32 -10.26
N ALA A 419 1.30 -43.58 -9.83
CA ALA A 419 0.16 -44.42 -9.52
C ALA A 419 -0.46 -44.12 -8.14
N LEU A 420 0.35 -43.67 -7.17
CA LEU A 420 -0.07 -43.62 -5.76
C LEU A 420 0.00 -42.23 -5.13
N TRP A 421 0.81 -41.32 -5.64
CA TRP A 421 0.97 -39.99 -5.05
C TRP A 421 0.00 -38.99 -5.65
N MET A 422 -0.21 -37.88 -4.94
CA MET A 422 -1.22 -36.87 -5.25
C MET A 422 -0.58 -35.50 -5.42
N THR A 423 -1.16 -34.64 -6.24
CA THR A 423 -0.79 -33.21 -6.26
C THR A 423 -1.03 -32.58 -4.90
N ASN A 424 -0.09 -31.77 -4.41
CA ASN A 424 -0.30 -30.98 -3.21
C ASN A 424 -1.24 -29.81 -3.49
N LEU A 425 -2.52 -30.00 -3.18
CA LEU A 425 -3.57 -29.00 -3.46
C LEU A 425 -3.37 -27.69 -2.69
N THR A 426 -2.69 -27.74 -1.54
CA THR A 426 -2.44 -26.55 -0.71
C THR A 426 -1.42 -25.57 -1.31
N LEU A 427 -0.83 -25.90 -2.47
CA LEU A 427 -0.01 -25.00 -3.28
C LEU A 427 -0.79 -24.31 -4.41
N ILE A 428 -2.11 -24.53 -4.48
CA ILE A 428 -2.97 -24.09 -5.59
C ILE A 428 -4.08 -23.20 -5.05
N ASP A 429 -4.19 -21.99 -5.60
CA ASP A 429 -5.39 -21.17 -5.55
C ASP A 429 -6.12 -21.35 -6.90
N PHE A 430 -7.25 -22.06 -6.89
CA PHE A 430 -7.93 -22.46 -8.13
C PHE A 430 -8.43 -21.26 -8.92
N ASP A 431 -8.93 -20.23 -8.24
CA ASP A 431 -9.42 -19.02 -8.87
C ASP A 431 -8.28 -18.29 -9.60
N HIS A 432 -7.10 -18.17 -8.98
CA HIS A 432 -5.91 -17.60 -9.61
C HIS A 432 -5.42 -18.43 -10.80
N ALA A 433 -5.37 -19.75 -10.65
CA ALA A 433 -4.91 -20.65 -11.70
C ALA A 433 -5.88 -20.65 -12.90
N GLU A 434 -7.20 -20.58 -12.65
CA GLU A 434 -8.21 -20.40 -13.70
C GLU A 434 -8.11 -19.01 -14.36
N ALA A 435 -7.84 -17.96 -13.59
CA ALA A 435 -7.62 -16.61 -14.14
C ALA A 435 -6.41 -16.58 -15.09
N LEU A 436 -5.29 -17.21 -14.73
CA LEU A 436 -4.12 -17.36 -15.61
C LEU A 436 -4.52 -18.05 -16.93
N TYR A 437 -5.27 -19.14 -16.85
CA TYR A 437 -5.71 -19.88 -18.03
C TYR A 437 -6.65 -19.06 -18.93
N ARG A 438 -7.69 -18.44 -18.34
CA ARG A 438 -8.67 -17.60 -19.08
C ARG A 438 -8.01 -16.40 -19.75
N ASN A 439 -6.95 -15.87 -19.14
CA ASN A 439 -6.25 -14.70 -19.66
C ASN A 439 -5.17 -15.05 -20.69
N GLY A 440 -5.03 -16.33 -21.04
CA GLY A 440 -4.02 -16.78 -22.00
C GLY A 440 -2.62 -16.47 -21.52
N ALA A 441 -2.38 -16.53 -20.20
CA ALA A 441 -1.12 -16.16 -19.58
C ALA A 441 -0.01 -17.13 -19.98
N ASP A 442 0.58 -16.83 -21.14
CA ASP A 442 1.89 -17.26 -21.62
C ASP A 442 2.94 -16.16 -21.33
N GLU A 443 2.64 -15.20 -20.42
CA GLU A 443 3.31 -13.89 -20.44
C GLU A 443 3.90 -13.37 -19.11
N PHE A 444 3.77 -14.04 -17.96
CA PHE A 444 4.47 -13.49 -16.77
C PHE A 444 5.99 -13.61 -16.90
N LEU A 445 6.43 -14.55 -17.72
CA LEU A 445 7.80 -14.90 -18.00
C LEU A 445 7.73 -15.59 -19.38
N GLY A 446 8.43 -15.14 -20.42
CA GLY A 446 8.32 -15.67 -21.79
C GLY A 446 8.81 -17.13 -21.96
N TRP A 447 8.30 -18.06 -21.15
CA TRP A 447 8.97 -19.30 -20.80
C TRP A 447 8.14 -20.58 -20.94
N THR A 448 6.84 -20.62 -21.30
CA THR A 448 6.18 -21.94 -21.51
C THR A 448 4.87 -21.92 -22.30
N ARG A 449 4.95 -22.33 -23.59
CA ARG A 449 3.82 -22.96 -24.28
C ARG A 449 3.49 -24.31 -23.61
N ILE A 450 2.51 -24.36 -22.73
CA ILE A 450 1.86 -25.63 -22.35
C ILE A 450 0.90 -25.99 -23.49
N ARG A 451 1.25 -27.00 -24.30
CA ARG A 451 0.51 -27.42 -25.50
C ARG A 451 -0.58 -28.46 -25.23
N ASP A 452 -0.71 -28.94 -24.01
CA ASP A 452 -1.62 -30.03 -23.65
C ASP A 452 -2.88 -29.48 -22.95
N ASN A 453 -4.03 -30.15 -23.12
CA ASN A 453 -5.32 -29.82 -22.47
C ASN A 453 -5.32 -29.94 -20.92
N ASP A 454 -4.16 -30.13 -20.30
CA ASP A 454 -4.00 -30.36 -18.87
C ASP A 454 -3.68 -29.04 -18.12
N MET A 455 -4.45 -28.72 -17.08
CA MET A 455 -4.27 -27.51 -16.27
C MET A 455 -3.21 -27.75 -15.20
N VAL A 456 -2.07 -27.06 -15.28
CA VAL A 456 -0.96 -27.20 -14.32
C VAL A 456 -0.82 -25.94 -13.47
N PRO A 457 -0.82 -26.04 -12.14
CA PRO A 457 -0.69 -24.88 -11.26
C PRO A 457 0.65 -24.16 -11.45
N ALA A 458 0.65 -22.85 -11.24
CA ALA A 458 1.83 -22.01 -11.21
C ALA A 458 2.63 -22.23 -9.92
N ILE A 459 3.20 -23.44 -9.75
CA ILE A 459 4.14 -23.71 -8.67
C ILE A 459 5.55 -23.43 -9.22
N GLU A 460 6.15 -22.33 -8.76
CA GLU A 460 7.39 -21.76 -9.33
C GLU A 460 8.62 -21.99 -8.44
N SER A 461 8.46 -22.62 -7.28
CA SER A 461 9.53 -22.79 -6.28
C SER A 461 10.31 -24.09 -6.44
N ASP A 462 11.63 -24.04 -6.32
CA ASP A 462 12.44 -25.22 -6.01
C ASP A 462 12.50 -25.40 -4.48
N PRO A 463 11.92 -26.48 -3.92
CA PRO A 463 11.93 -26.71 -2.49
C PRO A 463 13.32 -26.97 -1.93
N VAL A 464 14.25 -27.56 -2.70
CA VAL A 464 15.61 -27.83 -2.21
C VAL A 464 16.35 -26.51 -2.00
N ASP A 465 16.24 -25.58 -2.95
CA ASP A 465 16.85 -24.26 -2.85
C ASP A 465 16.17 -23.41 -1.75
N ALA A 466 14.84 -23.49 -1.67
CA ALA A 466 14.08 -22.79 -0.63
C ALA A 466 14.48 -23.23 0.79
N ILE A 467 14.81 -24.52 0.98
CA ILE A 467 15.20 -25.09 2.29
C ILE A 467 16.65 -24.77 2.63
N ALA A 468 17.56 -24.82 1.65
CA ALA A 468 18.99 -24.56 1.85
C ALA A 468 19.28 -23.13 2.38
N GLY A 469 18.42 -22.15 2.05
CA GLY A 469 18.63 -20.75 2.40
C GLY A 469 17.73 -20.16 3.49
N ASN A 470 16.58 -20.76 3.80
CA ASN A 470 15.50 -20.04 4.51
C ASN A 470 14.95 -20.69 5.78
N LEU A 471 15.43 -21.86 6.21
CA LEU A 471 14.91 -22.59 7.37
C LEU A 471 16.03 -23.15 8.25
N LEU A 472 15.70 -23.59 9.47
CA LEU A 472 16.63 -24.24 10.38
C LEU A 472 17.12 -25.58 9.78
N SER A 473 18.21 -25.56 9.01
CA SER A 473 18.88 -26.78 8.51
C SER A 473 20.10 -27.10 9.36
N ALA A 474 20.26 -28.36 9.77
CA ALA A 474 21.52 -28.84 10.35
C ALA A 474 22.38 -29.53 9.30
N GLU A 475 23.69 -29.54 9.54
CA GLU A 475 24.66 -30.15 8.65
C GLU A 475 24.35 -31.65 8.45
N GLY A 476 24.24 -32.08 7.19
CA GLY A 476 23.98 -33.48 6.81
C GLY A 476 22.51 -33.90 6.77
N MET A 477 21.54 -33.04 7.13
CA MET A 477 20.11 -33.34 6.98
C MET A 477 19.62 -33.17 5.53
N GLY A 478 18.68 -34.03 5.14
CA GLY A 478 17.88 -33.89 3.93
C GLY A 478 16.85 -32.76 4.04
N ALA A 479 16.19 -32.46 2.93
CA ALA A 479 15.21 -31.40 2.78
C ALA A 479 14.00 -31.60 3.70
N LEU A 480 13.41 -32.81 3.67
CA LEU A 480 12.22 -33.12 4.47
C LEU A 480 12.52 -33.16 5.97
N GLU A 481 13.69 -33.67 6.36
CA GLU A 481 14.15 -33.68 7.76
C GLU A 481 14.38 -32.28 8.29
N SER A 482 14.97 -31.39 7.46
CA SER A 482 15.21 -29.99 7.83
C SER A 482 13.90 -29.24 8.05
N VAL A 483 12.95 -29.32 7.10
CA VAL A 483 11.62 -28.69 7.25
C VAL A 483 10.82 -29.34 8.38
N GLY A 484 10.92 -30.66 8.53
CA GLY A 484 10.28 -31.38 9.62
C GLY A 484 10.77 -30.87 10.97
N THR A 485 12.08 -30.71 11.15
CA THR A 485 12.70 -30.14 12.36
C THR A 485 12.20 -28.72 12.62
N PHE A 486 12.09 -27.89 11.59
CA PHE A 486 11.50 -26.55 11.73
C PHE A 486 10.09 -26.59 12.33
N PHE A 487 9.19 -27.45 11.83
CA PHE A 487 7.84 -27.59 12.39
C PHE A 487 7.81 -28.25 13.77
N GLN A 488 8.74 -29.16 14.08
CA GLN A 488 8.90 -29.67 15.44
C GLN A 488 9.22 -28.54 16.42
N CYS A 489 10.16 -27.66 16.05
CA CYS A 489 10.53 -26.48 16.82
C CYS A 489 9.37 -25.49 16.96
N ALA A 490 8.53 -25.34 15.94
CA ALA A 490 7.36 -24.44 15.98
C ALA A 490 6.20 -24.97 16.84
N ALA A 491 6.03 -26.28 16.96
CA ALA A 491 4.89 -26.87 17.66
C ALA A 491 4.93 -26.72 19.18
N LEU A 492 6.12 -26.82 19.78
CA LEU A 492 6.29 -26.68 21.24
C LEU A 492 5.88 -25.27 21.73
N PRO A 493 6.37 -24.16 21.17
CA PRO A 493 5.94 -22.81 21.51
C PRO A 493 4.42 -22.60 21.46
N LEU A 494 3.72 -23.18 20.49
CA LEU A 494 2.27 -23.00 20.37
C LEU A 494 1.50 -23.58 21.55
N THR A 495 2.03 -24.65 22.15
CA THR A 495 1.45 -25.26 23.35
C THR A 495 1.76 -24.41 24.58
N GLU A 496 3.04 -24.06 24.78
CA GLU A 496 3.54 -23.34 25.96
C GLU A 496 3.06 -21.87 26.01
N LEU A 497 2.89 -21.22 24.85
CA LEU A 497 2.48 -19.82 24.76
C LEU A 497 0.98 -19.63 24.56
N SER A 498 0.19 -20.71 24.53
CA SER A 498 -1.26 -20.68 24.23
C SER A 498 -2.06 -19.66 25.07
N ASN A 499 -1.65 -19.38 26.32
CA ASN A 499 -2.28 -18.40 27.21
C ASN A 499 -1.78 -16.96 27.03
N ARG A 500 -0.66 -16.76 26.32
CA ARG A 500 0.03 -15.47 26.11
C ARG A 500 0.07 -15.03 24.65
N LEU A 501 -0.22 -15.92 23.72
CA LEU A 501 -0.28 -15.65 22.28
C LEU A 501 -1.72 -15.33 21.87
N LYS A 502 -1.88 -14.33 21.00
CA LYS A 502 -3.11 -14.06 20.25
C LYS A 502 -2.74 -13.81 18.79
N ILE A 503 -3.46 -14.42 17.86
CA ILE A 503 -3.32 -14.22 16.43
C ILE A 503 -4.67 -13.78 15.86
N GLU A 504 -4.70 -12.64 15.19
CA GLU A 504 -5.85 -12.11 14.44
C GLU A 504 -5.60 -12.35 12.94
N ALA A 505 -6.45 -13.15 12.27
CA ALA A 505 -6.31 -13.45 10.84
C ALA A 505 -7.25 -12.60 9.99
N LEU A 506 -6.71 -11.75 9.11
CA LEU A 506 -7.43 -10.83 8.25
C LEU A 506 -7.13 -11.14 6.78
N VAL A 507 -8.19 -11.14 5.95
CA VAL A 507 -8.04 -11.13 4.49
C VAL A 507 -8.45 -9.75 3.97
N GLY A 508 -7.58 -9.12 3.17
CA GLY A 508 -7.84 -7.80 2.61
C GLY A 508 -6.61 -7.10 2.05
N GLU A 509 -6.83 -5.95 1.40
CA GLU A 509 -5.76 -5.09 0.90
C GLU A 509 -5.08 -4.38 2.08
N MET A 510 -3.74 -4.35 2.06
CA MET A 510 -2.90 -3.89 3.16
C MET A 510 -3.24 -2.46 3.60
N THR A 511 -3.29 -1.50 2.69
CA THR A 511 -3.51 -0.09 3.05
C THR A 511 -4.94 0.21 3.47
N ASP A 512 -5.94 -0.48 2.89
CA ASP A 512 -7.32 -0.43 3.35
C ASP A 512 -7.43 -0.88 4.81
N ILE A 513 -6.87 -2.05 5.15
CA ILE A 513 -6.88 -2.55 6.53
C ILE A 513 -6.12 -1.61 7.46
N MET A 514 -4.98 -1.06 7.04
CA MET A 514 -4.21 -0.13 7.88
C MET A 514 -4.97 1.17 8.18
N ASP A 515 -5.59 1.79 7.18
CA ASP A 515 -6.41 3.00 7.40
C ASP A 515 -7.67 2.67 8.22
N ARG A 516 -8.26 1.47 8.04
CA ARG A 516 -9.37 1.03 8.88
C ARG A 516 -8.97 0.87 10.34
N LEU A 517 -7.81 0.27 10.62
CA LEU A 517 -7.27 0.15 11.98
C LEU A 517 -6.95 1.52 12.59
N ARG A 518 -6.39 2.44 11.80
CA ARG A 518 -6.06 3.80 12.24
C ARG A 518 -7.30 4.54 12.72
N TRP A 519 -8.42 4.40 12.01
CA TRP A 519 -9.64 5.19 12.23
C TRP A 519 -10.78 4.42 12.91
N ASP A 520 -10.53 3.20 13.39
CA ASP A 520 -11.55 2.35 14.01
C ASP A 520 -12.71 1.94 13.07
N CYS A 521 -12.40 1.79 11.80
CA CYS A 521 -13.31 1.43 10.70
C CYS A 521 -13.24 -0.07 10.35
N LEU A 522 -12.65 -0.90 11.22
CA LEU A 522 -12.53 -2.34 11.00
C LEU A 522 -13.67 -3.07 11.72
N ASP A 523 -14.80 -3.23 11.03
CA ASP A 523 -16.05 -3.78 11.59
C ASP A 523 -15.88 -5.14 12.27
N SER A 524 -14.92 -5.96 11.83
CA SER A 524 -14.62 -7.27 12.43
C SER A 524 -14.27 -7.19 13.91
N ARG A 525 -13.71 -6.07 14.39
CA ARG A 525 -13.35 -5.89 15.81
C ARG A 525 -14.55 -5.55 16.71
N SER A 526 -15.74 -5.41 16.13
CA SER A 526 -17.00 -5.32 16.86
C SER A 526 -17.76 -6.66 16.95
N GLN A 527 -17.22 -7.72 16.35
CA GLN A 527 -17.90 -9.01 16.17
C GLN A 527 -17.13 -10.15 16.87
N PRO A 528 -17.51 -10.55 18.09
CA PRO A 528 -16.97 -11.74 18.73
C PRO A 528 -17.19 -12.98 17.85
N SER A 529 -16.19 -13.85 17.82
CA SER A 529 -16.16 -15.02 16.93
C SER A 529 -15.32 -16.12 17.57
N GLY A 530 -15.79 -17.37 17.53
CA GLY A 530 -15.10 -18.50 18.14
C GLY A 530 -14.82 -18.33 19.64
N GLY A 531 -15.66 -17.57 20.36
CA GLY A 531 -15.48 -17.28 21.79
C GLY A 531 -14.34 -16.31 22.12
N ILE A 532 -13.81 -15.57 21.15
CA ILE A 532 -12.80 -14.52 21.35
C ILE A 532 -13.45 -13.15 21.11
N ASP A 533 -13.23 -12.21 22.03
CA ASP A 533 -13.63 -10.80 21.89
C ASP A 533 -12.47 -9.97 21.30
N PRO A 534 -12.58 -9.48 20.06
CA PRO A 534 -11.54 -8.70 19.40
C PRO A 534 -11.53 -7.22 19.78
N SER A 535 -12.47 -6.75 20.61
CA SER A 535 -12.65 -5.32 20.90
C SER A 535 -11.44 -4.66 21.58
N ARG A 536 -10.57 -5.47 22.20
CA ARG A 536 -9.31 -5.05 22.86
C ARG A 536 -8.05 -5.28 22.03
N PHE A 537 -8.16 -5.72 20.78
CA PHE A 537 -6.98 -5.97 19.95
C PHE A 537 -6.19 -4.67 19.66
N PRO A 538 -4.86 -4.75 19.61
CA PRO A 538 -4.00 -3.58 19.46
C PRO A 538 -4.25 -2.89 18.11
N ARG A 539 -4.17 -1.56 18.11
CA ARG A 539 -4.17 -0.72 16.88
C ARG A 539 -2.80 -0.12 16.62
N LYS A 540 -1.85 -0.36 17.53
CA LYS A 540 -0.48 0.12 17.46
C LYS A 540 0.45 -1.07 17.58
N TYR A 541 1.50 -1.08 16.76
CA TYR A 541 2.38 -2.21 16.57
C TYR A 541 3.83 -1.82 16.84
N ASP A 542 4.55 -2.76 17.45
CA ASP A 542 5.99 -2.69 17.65
C ASP A 542 6.74 -2.90 16.34
N ARG A 543 6.22 -3.80 15.50
CA ARG A 543 6.79 -4.15 14.20
C ARG A 543 5.67 -4.35 13.18
N ILE A 544 5.85 -3.76 12.01
CA ILE A 544 4.99 -4.02 10.84
C ILE A 544 5.89 -4.50 9.71
N HIS A 545 5.72 -5.77 9.34
CA HIS A 545 6.39 -6.42 8.23
C HIS A 545 5.46 -6.46 7.02
N MET A 546 5.97 -6.13 5.84
CA MET A 546 5.19 -6.02 4.61
C MET A 546 5.77 -6.84 3.45
N SER A 547 6.65 -7.82 3.75
CA SER A 547 7.41 -8.59 2.76
C SER A 547 7.94 -7.69 1.63
N ASN A 548 7.64 -7.98 0.35
CA ASN A 548 7.92 -7.13 -0.81
C ASN A 548 6.68 -6.41 -1.37
N ILE A 549 5.57 -6.35 -0.63
CA ILE A 549 4.33 -5.68 -1.08
C ILE A 549 4.61 -4.25 -1.58
N PRO A 550 5.43 -3.41 -0.91
CA PRO A 550 5.67 -2.05 -1.35
C PRO A 550 6.15 -1.91 -2.81
N ASP A 551 6.82 -2.91 -3.38
CA ASP A 551 7.23 -2.92 -4.80
C ASP A 551 6.05 -2.72 -5.75
N TYR A 552 4.87 -3.21 -5.35
CA TYR A 552 3.68 -3.26 -6.18
C TYR A 552 2.75 -2.07 -5.98
N ILE A 553 2.88 -1.36 -4.85
CA ILE A 553 1.86 -0.43 -4.36
C ILE A 553 2.37 0.98 -4.07
N GLY A 554 3.56 1.35 -4.57
CA GLY A 554 4.08 2.73 -4.47
C GLY A 554 5.20 2.91 -3.46
N GLY A 555 5.90 1.83 -3.11
CA GLY A 555 7.16 1.83 -2.38
C GLY A 555 7.08 2.50 -1.01
N PRO A 556 8.15 3.20 -0.58
CA PRO A 556 8.22 3.82 0.74
C PRO A 556 7.18 4.91 0.95
N PHE A 557 6.67 5.55 -0.11
CA PHE A 557 5.59 6.53 0.03
C PHE A 557 4.34 5.89 0.65
N THR A 558 3.91 4.75 0.10
CA THR A 558 2.76 4.01 0.59
C THR A 558 3.03 3.40 1.96
N ALA A 559 4.17 2.74 2.14
CA ALA A 559 4.53 2.15 3.43
C ALA A 559 4.50 3.20 4.56
N THR A 560 5.10 4.38 4.33
CA THR A 560 5.18 5.42 5.37
C THR A 560 3.88 6.19 5.56
N LEU A 561 3.06 6.41 4.53
CA LEU A 561 1.79 7.15 4.67
C LEU A 561 0.69 6.36 5.41
N TYR A 562 0.68 5.03 5.25
CA TYR A 562 -0.37 4.16 5.77
C TYR A 562 0.06 3.34 6.99
N ALA A 563 1.28 2.79 7.02
CA ALA A 563 1.70 1.91 8.11
C ALA A 563 2.28 2.69 9.30
N ARG A 564 3.00 3.80 9.07
CA ARG A 564 3.61 4.58 10.16
C ARG A 564 2.61 5.09 11.20
N PRO A 565 1.39 5.56 10.86
CA PRO A 565 0.38 5.90 11.85
C PRO A 565 0.02 4.75 12.80
N LEU A 566 0.34 3.50 12.47
CA LEU A 566 0.10 2.33 13.33
C LEU A 566 1.31 1.93 14.18
N LEU A 567 2.43 2.64 14.14
CA LEU A 567 3.55 2.35 15.03
C LEU A 567 3.33 2.88 16.46
N ARG A 568 3.84 2.15 17.46
CA ARG A 568 3.85 2.59 18.86
C ARG A 568 4.72 3.81 19.08
N GLU A 569 4.24 4.82 19.79
CA GLU A 569 5.01 6.04 20.11
C GLU A 569 5.81 5.96 21.41
N ASP A 570 5.39 5.10 22.34
CA ASP A 570 5.94 4.98 23.69
C ASP A 570 7.27 4.21 23.76
N ARG A 571 7.62 3.48 22.70
CA ARG A 571 8.86 2.69 22.60
C ARG A 571 9.40 2.62 21.18
N LEU A 572 10.53 1.94 20.99
CA LEU A 572 11.12 1.76 19.67
C LEU A 572 10.28 0.80 18.83
N SER A 573 9.83 1.28 17.69
CA SER A 573 8.98 0.55 16.74
C SER A 573 9.44 0.83 15.32
N ASN A 574 9.20 -0.10 14.39
CA ASN A 574 9.66 0.05 13.01
C ASN A 574 8.79 -0.63 11.95
N LEU A 575 8.91 -0.13 10.73
CA LEU A 575 8.40 -0.75 9.50
C LEU A 575 9.52 -1.57 8.85
N ARG A 576 9.16 -2.69 8.22
CA ARG A 576 10.11 -3.55 7.48
C ARG A 576 9.51 -4.05 6.18
N PHE A 577 10.28 -3.95 5.12
CA PHE A 577 9.95 -4.51 3.82
C PHE A 577 11.23 -4.69 3.00
N THR A 578 11.19 -5.52 1.97
CA THR A 578 12.30 -5.73 1.04
C THR A 578 11.89 -5.27 -0.35
N VAL A 579 12.86 -5.13 -1.24
CA VAL A 579 12.65 -4.81 -2.66
C VAL A 579 13.19 -6.00 -3.44
N LEU A 580 12.34 -6.64 -4.24
CA LEU A 580 12.67 -7.86 -4.99
C LEU A 580 12.24 -7.79 -6.47
N LEU A 581 11.24 -6.97 -6.79
CA LEU A 581 10.72 -6.86 -8.15
C LEU A 581 11.66 -6.11 -9.09
N ASN A 582 12.24 -5.02 -8.61
CA ASN A 582 13.07 -4.10 -9.39
C ASN A 582 14.34 -3.55 -8.70
N PRO A 583 15.03 -4.29 -7.81
CA PRO A 583 16.31 -3.85 -7.25
C PRO A 583 17.31 -3.29 -8.28
N PRO A 584 17.48 -3.90 -9.47
CA PRO A 584 18.48 -3.45 -10.46
C PRO A 584 18.23 -2.05 -11.03
N LYS A 585 17.06 -1.47 -10.79
CA LYS A 585 16.67 -0.16 -11.30
C LYS A 585 17.14 0.99 -10.43
N PHE A 586 17.64 0.71 -9.23
CA PHE A 586 18.06 1.74 -8.27
C PHE A 586 19.54 1.60 -7.95
N SER A 587 20.30 2.67 -8.20
CA SER A 587 21.73 2.71 -7.87
C SER A 587 21.97 3.00 -6.39
N SER A 588 20.98 3.57 -5.71
CA SER A 588 21.07 4.00 -4.31
C SER A 588 19.70 3.98 -3.61
N HIS A 589 19.72 4.09 -2.28
CA HIS A 589 18.49 4.26 -1.49
C HIS A 589 17.82 5.61 -1.77
N GLU A 590 18.61 6.62 -2.09
CA GLU A 590 18.19 7.96 -2.47
C GLU A 590 17.43 7.94 -3.80
N ASP A 591 17.85 7.12 -4.78
CA ASP A 591 17.09 6.91 -6.03
C ASP A 591 15.74 6.24 -5.77
N PHE A 592 15.72 5.22 -4.91
CA PHE A 592 14.49 4.54 -4.51
C PHE A 592 13.51 5.51 -3.82
N GLN A 593 14.01 6.35 -2.93
CA GLN A 593 13.22 7.39 -2.26
C GLN A 593 12.76 8.47 -3.24
N ALA A 594 13.64 8.94 -4.13
CA ALA A 594 13.33 9.91 -5.16
C ALA A 594 12.21 9.40 -6.09
N GLU A 595 12.28 8.14 -6.53
CA GLU A 595 11.24 7.55 -7.37
C GLU A 595 9.88 7.53 -6.67
N TYR A 596 9.79 6.95 -5.47
CA TYR A 596 8.46 6.73 -4.89
C TYR A 596 7.91 7.93 -4.11
N MET A 597 8.77 8.73 -3.48
CA MET A 597 8.36 9.83 -2.59
C MET A 597 8.52 11.22 -3.22
N LEU A 598 9.27 11.35 -4.32
CA LEU A 598 9.78 12.64 -4.81
C LEU A 598 10.49 13.45 -3.69
N MET A 599 11.17 12.72 -2.81
CA MET A 599 12.01 13.20 -1.72
C MET A 599 13.15 12.18 -1.59
N HIS A 600 14.40 12.64 -1.49
CA HIS A 600 15.57 11.76 -1.37
C HIS A 600 16.35 11.96 -0.06
N GLU A 601 16.25 13.15 0.55
CA GLU A 601 16.92 13.40 1.82
C GLU A 601 16.18 12.75 2.99
N MET A 602 16.88 11.88 3.74
CA MET A 602 16.33 11.22 4.92
C MET A 602 15.84 12.21 5.98
N LYS A 603 16.44 13.40 6.07
CA LYS A 603 15.96 14.47 6.97
C LYS A 603 14.54 14.91 6.60
N HIS A 604 14.28 15.16 5.32
CA HIS A 604 12.94 15.54 4.87
C HIS A 604 11.94 14.41 5.08
N ILE A 605 12.33 13.16 4.81
CA ILE A 605 11.46 12.00 5.05
C ILE A 605 11.16 11.85 6.54
N SER A 606 12.15 12.00 7.42
CA SER A 606 11.98 11.96 8.87
C SER A 606 11.09 13.08 9.40
N ASP A 607 11.26 14.31 8.92
CA ASP A 607 10.38 15.41 9.29
C ASP A 607 8.94 15.16 8.82
N HIS A 608 8.75 14.70 7.57
CA HIS A 608 7.41 14.62 6.98
C HIS A 608 6.66 13.34 7.36
N PHE A 609 7.36 12.22 7.55
CA PHE A 609 6.75 10.92 7.81
C PHE A 609 7.13 10.35 9.18
N SER A 610 7.96 11.03 9.98
CA SER A 610 8.34 10.57 11.32
C SER A 610 8.96 9.16 11.31
N VAL A 611 9.78 8.85 10.31
CA VAL A 611 10.58 7.62 10.20
C VAL A 611 11.98 7.90 9.67
N THR A 612 12.93 7.05 10.00
CA THR A 612 14.28 7.07 9.41
C THR A 612 14.69 5.66 9.04
N ARG A 613 15.34 5.50 7.88
CA ARG A 613 15.98 4.22 7.53
C ARG A 613 17.18 4.01 8.46
N VAL A 614 17.33 2.78 8.95
CA VAL A 614 18.53 2.32 9.66
C VAL A 614 19.31 1.45 8.72
N ALA A 615 20.57 1.82 8.46
CA ALA A 615 21.45 1.02 7.63
C ALA A 615 21.69 -0.35 8.30
N ASN A 616 21.59 -1.42 7.53
CA ASN A 616 21.91 -2.75 8.02
C ASN A 616 23.45 -2.89 8.14
N PRO A 617 24.02 -3.01 9.36
CA PRO A 617 25.46 -3.10 9.54
C PRO A 617 26.07 -4.37 8.91
N ASN A 618 25.26 -5.41 8.68
CA ASN A 618 25.69 -6.68 8.11
C ASN A 618 25.55 -6.72 6.57
N ALA A 619 25.12 -5.64 5.93
CA ALA A 619 24.93 -5.60 4.48
C ALA A 619 26.22 -5.88 3.68
N GLY A 620 27.39 -5.62 4.29
CA GLY A 620 28.73 -5.79 3.70
C GLY A 620 29.42 -7.14 3.94
N GLU A 621 28.87 -8.05 4.74
CA GLU A 621 29.45 -9.39 4.98
C GLU A 621 29.05 -10.39 3.87
N ARG A 622 29.27 -10.03 2.61
CA ARG A 622 28.99 -10.91 1.46
C ARG A 622 30.21 -11.05 0.56
N ASP A 623 30.24 -12.17 -0.16
CA ASP A 623 31.31 -12.56 -1.08
C ASP A 623 31.57 -11.45 -2.13
N ILE A 624 32.70 -10.76 -1.96
CA ILE A 624 33.10 -9.59 -2.75
C ILE A 624 33.21 -9.95 -4.24
N ASP A 625 33.64 -11.18 -4.55
CA ASP A 625 33.84 -11.63 -5.92
C ASP A 625 32.50 -11.85 -6.64
N LYS A 626 31.49 -12.37 -5.93
CA LYS A 626 30.11 -12.50 -6.46
C LYS A 626 29.49 -11.14 -6.75
N MET A 627 29.68 -10.17 -5.87
CA MET A 627 29.15 -8.81 -6.07
C MET A 627 29.84 -8.08 -7.23
N ALA A 628 31.14 -8.30 -7.44
CA ALA A 628 31.86 -7.76 -8.60
C ALA A 628 31.35 -8.37 -9.93
N LEU A 629 31.11 -9.69 -9.96
CA LEU A 629 30.52 -10.36 -11.11
C LEU A 629 29.10 -9.85 -11.42
N LEU A 630 28.30 -9.64 -10.36
CA LEU A 630 26.93 -9.12 -10.47
C LEU A 630 26.90 -7.74 -11.12
N LYS A 631 27.81 -6.83 -10.72
CA LYS A 631 27.95 -5.50 -11.34
C LYS A 631 28.18 -5.58 -12.85
N ILE A 632 29.06 -6.50 -13.27
CA ILE A 632 29.39 -6.70 -14.69
C ILE A 632 28.18 -7.28 -15.44
N MET A 633 27.55 -8.32 -14.90
CA MET A 633 26.45 -9.01 -15.58
C MET A 633 25.18 -8.17 -15.71
N MET A 634 24.88 -7.37 -14.68
CA MET A 634 23.69 -6.54 -14.65
C MET A 634 23.93 -5.14 -15.21
N ASN A 635 25.20 -4.81 -15.53
CA ASN A 635 25.63 -3.49 -15.98
C ASN A 635 25.14 -2.37 -15.05
N VAL A 636 25.41 -2.53 -13.74
CA VAL A 636 25.03 -1.59 -12.68
C VAL A 636 26.26 -1.03 -11.97
N ASP A 637 26.19 0.24 -11.57
CA ASP A 637 27.30 0.95 -10.92
C ASP A 637 27.54 0.47 -9.47
N SER A 638 26.47 0.10 -8.76
CA SER A 638 26.52 -0.42 -7.39
C SER A 638 25.54 -1.57 -7.19
N THR A 639 25.88 -2.45 -6.25
CA THR A 639 25.06 -3.56 -5.78
C THR A 639 24.56 -3.33 -4.35
N ASP A 640 24.97 -2.24 -3.69
CA ASP A 640 24.76 -2.04 -2.25
C ASP A 640 23.26 -1.97 -1.90
N PHE A 641 22.48 -1.26 -2.73
CA PHE A 641 21.02 -1.22 -2.58
C PHE A 641 20.39 -2.61 -2.74
N MET A 642 20.76 -3.33 -3.80
CA MET A 642 20.24 -4.67 -4.08
C MET A 642 20.66 -5.70 -3.04
N ALA A 643 21.78 -5.44 -2.38
CA ALA A 643 22.29 -6.29 -1.33
C ALA A 643 21.48 -6.09 -0.04
N GLU A 644 20.98 -4.89 0.28
CA GLU A 644 20.24 -4.68 1.54
C GLU A 644 18.98 -5.58 1.59
N GLY A 645 18.88 -6.44 2.61
CA GLY A 645 17.78 -7.41 2.75
C GLY A 645 16.45 -6.74 3.09
N TYR A 646 16.02 -6.83 4.35
CA TYR A 646 14.92 -5.99 4.81
C TYR A 646 15.39 -4.56 5.07
N LEU A 647 14.74 -3.60 4.41
CA LEU A 647 14.86 -2.18 4.71
C LEU A 647 14.11 -1.90 6.01
N ILE A 648 14.83 -1.52 7.06
CA ILE A 648 14.26 -1.20 8.37
C ILE A 648 14.09 0.31 8.50
N TRP A 649 12.85 0.74 8.71
CA TRP A 649 12.49 2.15 8.91
C TRP A 649 11.99 2.35 10.34
N GLU A 650 12.87 2.87 11.19
CA GLU A 650 12.57 3.14 12.59
C GLU A 650 11.71 4.38 12.76
N ARG A 651 10.83 4.31 13.76
CA ARG A 651 9.98 5.42 14.17
C ARG A 651 10.81 6.57 14.74
N CYS A 652 10.57 7.77 14.23
CA CYS A 652 10.93 9.02 14.91
C CYS A 652 9.71 9.57 15.70
N PRO A 653 9.92 10.25 16.84
CA PRO A 653 8.82 10.91 17.55
C PRO A 653 8.04 11.88 16.66
N SER A 654 6.72 11.73 16.63
CA SER A 654 5.88 12.66 15.89
C SER A 654 5.97 14.06 16.49
N LYS A 655 6.17 15.05 15.62
CA LYS A 655 6.20 16.47 15.99
C LYS A 655 5.40 17.28 14.99
N LYS A 656 4.82 18.40 15.44
CA LYS A 656 4.35 19.44 14.53
C LYS A 656 5.55 20.15 13.94
N LEU A 657 5.58 20.30 12.62
CA LEU A 657 6.65 20.98 11.91
C LEU A 657 6.63 22.47 12.22
N LEU A 658 7.82 23.07 12.28
CA LEU A 658 7.99 24.51 12.48
C LEU A 658 8.43 25.16 11.17
N ARG A 659 7.76 26.25 10.79
CA ARG A 659 8.11 27.07 9.62
C ARG A 659 9.53 27.60 9.76
N GLY A 660 10.32 27.46 8.70
CA GLY A 660 11.73 27.90 8.65
C GLY A 660 12.72 26.96 9.35
N LYS A 661 12.26 25.81 9.86
CA LYS A 661 13.11 24.78 10.46
C LYS A 661 12.90 23.41 9.82
N ASP A 662 11.67 22.90 9.90
CA ASP A 662 11.34 21.54 9.47
C ASP A 662 10.48 21.51 8.19
N MET A 663 9.60 22.50 8.02
CA MET A 663 8.75 22.60 6.82
C MET A 663 9.59 22.94 5.58
N LEU A 664 9.21 22.35 4.45
CA LEU A 664 9.62 22.85 3.14
C LEU A 664 9.14 24.30 2.96
N PRO A 665 9.96 25.18 2.35
CA PRO A 665 9.47 26.47 1.88
C PRO A 665 8.24 26.29 0.99
N ARG A 666 7.28 27.22 1.09
CA ARG A 666 6.01 27.12 0.34
C ARG A 666 6.18 26.80 -1.17
N PRO A 667 7.09 27.44 -1.93
CA PRO A 667 7.28 27.09 -3.34
C PRO A 667 7.79 25.66 -3.56
N ALA A 668 8.61 25.13 -2.64
CA ALA A 668 9.10 23.76 -2.71
C ALA A 668 7.99 22.75 -2.37
N LEU A 669 7.13 23.06 -1.39
CA LEU A 669 5.94 22.28 -1.09
C LEU A 669 4.98 22.21 -2.29
N GLU A 670 4.66 23.36 -2.90
CA GLU A 670 3.78 23.45 -4.07
C GLU A 670 4.38 22.65 -5.24
N LYS A 671 5.69 22.81 -5.52
CA LYS A 671 6.41 22.01 -6.53
C LYS A 671 6.29 20.51 -6.24
N TRP A 672 6.52 20.07 -5.01
CA TRP A 672 6.48 18.65 -4.64
C TRP A 672 5.10 18.05 -4.85
N LEU A 673 4.04 18.72 -4.37
CA LEU A 673 2.66 18.24 -4.54
C LEU A 673 2.21 18.26 -6.01
N HIS A 674 2.60 19.27 -6.79
CA HIS A 674 2.32 19.30 -8.22
C HIS A 674 3.11 18.23 -8.99
N ALA A 675 4.33 17.91 -8.57
CA ALA A 675 5.12 16.84 -9.18
C ALA A 675 4.53 15.46 -8.89
N LEU A 676 4.04 15.21 -7.67
CA LEU A 676 3.31 13.99 -7.33
C LEU A 676 2.02 13.86 -8.14
N PHE A 677 1.27 14.95 -8.32
CA PHE A 677 0.11 14.99 -9.21
C PHE A 677 0.50 14.58 -10.63
N PHE A 678 1.53 15.18 -11.22
CA PHE A 678 1.97 14.81 -12.57
C PHE A 678 2.51 13.39 -12.67
N LYS A 679 3.22 12.89 -11.66
CA LYS A 679 3.71 11.51 -11.66
C LYS A 679 2.58 10.49 -11.64
N THR A 680 1.53 10.79 -10.88
CA THR A 680 0.32 9.96 -10.77
C THR A 680 -0.49 9.98 -12.08
N CYS A 681 -0.68 11.17 -12.65
CA CYS A 681 -1.52 11.39 -13.82
C CYS A 681 -0.84 11.12 -15.16
N ILE A 682 0.47 11.39 -15.23
CA ILE A 682 1.30 11.35 -16.43
C ILE A 682 2.62 10.62 -16.12
N PRO A 683 2.57 9.32 -15.75
CA PRO A 683 3.80 8.57 -15.54
C PRO A 683 4.66 8.54 -16.81
N HIS A 684 5.97 8.39 -16.62
CA HIS A 684 6.87 8.09 -17.74
C HIS A 684 6.51 6.74 -18.37
N LEU A 685 6.92 6.55 -19.63
CA LEU A 685 6.76 5.27 -20.31
C LEU A 685 7.56 4.18 -19.57
N ARG A 686 6.94 3.02 -19.36
CA ARG A 686 7.46 1.85 -18.66
C ARG A 686 7.27 0.65 -19.59
N GLU A 687 8.31 -0.12 -19.83
CA GLU A 687 8.28 -1.21 -20.80
C GLU A 687 7.35 -2.35 -20.36
N LYS A 688 6.43 -2.76 -21.24
CA LYS A 688 5.38 -3.75 -20.92
C LYS A 688 5.92 -5.15 -20.56
N LEU A 689 7.08 -5.51 -21.13
CA LEU A 689 7.66 -6.86 -21.10
C LEU A 689 9.00 -6.92 -20.34
N GLU A 690 9.31 -5.87 -19.59
CA GLU A 690 10.58 -5.79 -18.86
C GLU A 690 10.61 -6.78 -17.68
N GLY A 691 11.76 -7.43 -17.47
CA GLY A 691 11.93 -8.42 -16.40
C GLY A 691 12.06 -7.83 -14.98
N SER A 692 12.20 -6.52 -14.85
CA SER A 692 12.36 -5.82 -13.55
C SER A 692 11.57 -4.50 -13.56
N PRO A 693 10.22 -4.57 -13.65
CA PRO A 693 9.40 -3.40 -13.91
C PRO A 693 9.33 -2.45 -12.71
N VAL A 694 9.36 -1.15 -12.98
CA VAL A 694 9.05 -0.12 -11.97
C VAL A 694 7.61 0.30 -12.17
N TYR A 695 6.75 0.12 -11.16
CA TYR A 695 5.35 0.51 -11.23
C TYR A 695 5.09 1.93 -10.72
N SER A 696 3.96 2.47 -11.16
CA SER A 696 3.35 3.74 -10.73
C SER A 696 1.87 3.51 -10.43
N PRO A 697 1.57 2.79 -9.32
CA PRO A 697 0.25 2.25 -9.05
C PRO A 697 -0.72 3.25 -8.42
N LEU A 698 -0.22 4.42 -7.99
CA LEU A 698 -1.02 5.39 -7.26
C LEU A 698 -2.08 6.03 -8.14
N ASN A 699 -3.21 6.37 -7.55
CA ASN A 699 -4.26 7.19 -8.15
C ASN A 699 -4.43 8.51 -7.36
N LEU A 700 -5.35 9.39 -7.79
CA LEU A 700 -5.50 10.71 -7.17
C LEU A 700 -5.95 10.72 -5.70
N THR A 701 -6.46 9.60 -5.15
CA THR A 701 -6.80 9.52 -3.72
C THR A 701 -5.57 9.64 -2.83
N ALA A 702 -4.41 9.15 -3.29
CA ALA A 702 -3.14 9.21 -2.56
C ALA A 702 -2.69 10.66 -2.30
N LEU A 703 -2.92 11.57 -3.27
CA LEU A 703 -2.60 12.99 -3.13
C LEU A 703 -3.49 13.66 -2.08
N ILE A 704 -4.79 13.36 -2.06
CA ILE A 704 -5.72 13.90 -1.06
C ILE A 704 -5.34 13.40 0.34
N ARG A 705 -5.03 12.11 0.47
CA ARG A 705 -4.58 11.48 1.73
C ARG A 705 -3.26 12.08 2.23
N LEU A 706 -2.33 12.41 1.33
CA LEU A 706 -1.10 13.13 1.66
C LEU A 706 -1.38 14.56 2.15
N ILE A 707 -2.27 15.30 1.50
CA ILE A 707 -2.63 16.67 1.92
C ILE A 707 -3.24 16.66 3.32
N CYS A 708 -4.08 15.67 3.65
CA CYS A 708 -4.59 15.48 5.00
C CYS A 708 -3.46 15.28 6.01
N HIS A 709 -2.52 14.37 5.69
CA HIS A 709 -1.33 14.11 6.51
C HIS A 709 -0.46 15.37 6.72
N LEU A 710 -0.25 16.18 5.67
CA LEU A 710 0.54 17.41 5.77
C LEU A 710 -0.11 18.44 6.71
N ALA A 711 -1.44 18.55 6.71
CA ALA A 711 -2.16 19.36 7.69
C ALA A 711 -1.99 18.80 9.11
N GLU A 712 -2.07 17.48 9.28
CA GLU A 712 -1.88 16.80 10.57
C GLU A 712 -0.47 17.01 11.14
N ILE A 713 0.57 17.11 10.32
CA ILE A 713 1.92 17.42 10.80
C ILE A 713 2.21 18.93 10.90
N GLY A 714 1.24 19.78 10.59
CA GLY A 714 1.27 21.22 10.92
C GLY A 714 1.48 22.18 9.76
N TYR A 715 1.44 21.74 8.49
CA TYR A 715 1.45 22.68 7.37
C TYR A 715 0.23 23.61 7.42
N PRO A 716 0.40 24.94 7.18
CA PRO A 716 -0.73 25.86 7.23
C PRO A 716 -1.80 25.52 6.19
N ALA A 717 -3.05 25.39 6.63
CA ALA A 717 -4.21 25.14 5.75
C ALA A 717 -4.29 26.09 4.54
N HIS A 718 -3.89 27.36 4.66
CA HIS A 718 -3.91 28.30 3.52
C HIS A 718 -2.83 28.01 2.45
N TRP A 719 -1.77 27.26 2.76
CA TRP A 719 -0.80 26.77 1.77
C TRP A 719 -1.40 25.59 1.01
N LEU A 720 -1.93 24.60 1.76
CA LEU A 720 -2.55 23.41 1.20
C LEU A 720 -3.82 23.75 0.39
N SER A 721 -4.63 24.70 0.87
CA SER A 721 -5.78 25.24 0.14
C SER A 721 -5.35 25.91 -1.18
N GLY A 722 -4.16 26.51 -1.24
CA GLY A 722 -3.63 27.09 -2.47
C GLY A 722 -3.38 26.00 -3.52
N VAL A 723 -2.75 24.89 -3.13
CA VAL A 723 -2.52 23.73 -3.99
C VAL A 723 -3.84 23.10 -4.45
N LEU A 724 -4.79 22.88 -3.53
CA LEU A 724 -6.12 22.35 -3.88
C LEU A 724 -6.86 23.26 -4.86
N SER A 725 -6.83 24.57 -4.63
CA SER A 725 -7.43 25.57 -5.52
C SER A 725 -6.78 25.54 -6.90
N SER A 726 -5.45 25.49 -6.95
CA SER A 726 -4.69 25.43 -8.20
C SER A 726 -5.05 24.18 -9.03
N LEU A 727 -5.12 23.00 -8.40
CA LEU A 727 -5.55 21.75 -9.02
C LEU A 727 -7.06 21.71 -9.38
N CYS A 728 -7.86 22.63 -8.85
CA CYS A 728 -9.25 22.86 -9.29
C CYS A 728 -9.35 23.86 -10.46
N GLY A 729 -8.23 24.42 -10.93
CA GLY A 729 -8.16 25.45 -11.96
C GLY A 729 -8.20 26.87 -11.42
N GLY A 730 -7.86 27.11 -10.16
CA GLY A 730 -7.96 28.44 -9.53
C GLY A 730 -6.93 29.47 -10.00
N ASP A 731 -5.88 29.05 -10.69
CA ASP A 731 -4.81 29.94 -11.16
C ASP A 731 -5.14 30.64 -12.47
N SER A 732 -6.15 30.16 -13.20
CA SER A 732 -6.50 30.64 -14.54
C SER A 732 -7.94 31.10 -14.62
N SER A 733 -8.19 32.10 -15.47
CA SER A 733 -9.55 32.59 -15.74
C SER A 733 -10.41 31.56 -16.47
N ASP A 734 -9.79 30.63 -17.21
CA ASP A 734 -10.48 29.54 -17.91
C ASP A 734 -10.79 28.33 -17.00
N GLY A 735 -10.16 28.23 -15.82
CA GLY A 735 -10.33 27.09 -14.93
C GLY A 735 -9.68 25.80 -15.40
N GLU A 736 -8.85 25.83 -16.44
CA GLU A 736 -8.29 24.63 -17.08
C GLU A 736 -6.80 24.42 -16.82
N HIS A 737 -6.19 25.40 -16.14
CA HIS A 737 -4.77 25.65 -16.20
C HIS A 737 -4.23 25.92 -14.79
N MET A 738 -3.03 25.42 -14.54
CA MET A 738 -2.30 25.62 -13.28
C MET A 738 -0.93 26.23 -13.56
N MET A 739 -0.52 27.19 -12.73
CA MET A 739 0.82 27.76 -12.77
C MET A 739 1.76 26.94 -11.90
N THR A 740 2.80 26.35 -12.49
CA THR A 740 3.67 25.44 -11.74
C THR A 740 5.12 25.40 -12.23
N THR A 741 6.03 25.14 -11.29
CA THR A 741 7.45 24.86 -11.52
C THR A 741 7.74 23.36 -11.62
N ALA A 742 6.75 22.50 -11.34
CA ALA A 742 6.88 21.04 -11.50
C ALA A 742 6.73 20.62 -12.97
N ARG A 743 7.26 19.44 -13.32
CA ARG A 743 7.12 18.83 -14.64
C ARG A 743 6.80 17.35 -14.50
N PRO A 744 6.08 16.75 -15.47
CA PRO A 744 5.93 15.31 -15.54
C PRO A 744 7.29 14.60 -15.63
N PRO A 745 7.41 13.37 -15.11
CA PRO A 745 8.64 12.58 -15.18
C PRO A 745 9.20 12.44 -16.59
N ARG A 746 10.53 12.58 -16.72
CA ARG A 746 11.23 12.56 -18.03
C ARG A 746 12.04 11.29 -18.26
N SER A 747 12.16 10.44 -17.25
CA SER A 747 12.90 9.18 -17.22
C SER A 747 12.06 8.11 -16.53
N LEU A 748 12.45 6.84 -16.72
CA LEU A 748 11.82 5.68 -16.06
C LEU A 748 11.92 5.77 -14.53
N VAL A 749 13.10 6.10 -14.02
CA VAL A 749 13.41 6.31 -12.61
C VAL A 749 13.71 7.78 -12.38
N THR A 750 13.06 8.37 -11.39
CA THR A 750 13.31 9.73 -10.93
C THR A 750 14.49 9.72 -9.95
N THR A 751 15.54 10.47 -10.27
CA THR A 751 16.75 10.56 -9.45
C THR A 751 16.67 11.74 -8.45
N PRO A 752 17.56 11.82 -7.44
CA PRO A 752 17.70 13.00 -6.59
C PRO A 752 17.86 14.31 -7.39
N ALA A 753 18.65 14.27 -8.47
CA ALA A 753 18.86 15.42 -9.35
C ALA A 753 17.55 15.88 -10.03
N ASP A 754 16.70 14.94 -10.44
CA ASP A 754 15.38 15.24 -11.02
C ASP A 754 14.43 15.87 -9.98
N VAL A 755 14.46 15.39 -8.74
CA VAL A 755 13.67 15.94 -7.63
C VAL A 755 14.09 17.39 -7.35
N ASP A 756 15.40 17.68 -7.32
CA ASP A 756 15.92 19.00 -7.01
C ASP A 756 15.80 19.99 -8.19
N ALA A 757 15.71 19.48 -9.42
CA ALA A 757 15.60 20.29 -10.64
C ALA A 757 14.45 21.31 -10.54
N THR A 758 14.78 22.59 -10.68
CA THR A 758 13.79 23.68 -10.64
C THR A 758 13.56 24.21 -12.04
N TYR A 759 12.31 24.19 -12.50
CA TYR A 759 11.93 24.71 -13.80
C TYR A 759 11.26 26.08 -13.66
N PRO A 760 11.35 26.96 -14.69
CA PRO A 760 10.58 28.19 -14.72
C PRO A 760 9.07 27.93 -14.57
N THR A 761 8.34 28.84 -13.94
CA THR A 761 6.88 28.73 -13.84
C THR A 761 6.28 28.66 -15.24
N LYS A 762 5.43 27.65 -15.48
CA LYS A 762 4.73 27.45 -16.76
C LYS A 762 3.24 27.27 -16.48
N ASN A 763 2.43 27.75 -17.42
CA ASN A 763 1.02 27.42 -17.48
C ASN A 763 0.83 26.00 -18.05
N VAL A 764 0.26 25.08 -17.27
CA VAL A 764 0.09 23.66 -17.64
C VAL A 764 -1.38 23.28 -17.55
N ALA A 765 -1.89 22.64 -18.60
CA ALA A 765 -3.26 22.14 -18.64
C ALA A 765 -3.47 21.01 -17.63
N ILE A 766 -4.54 21.12 -16.85
CA ILE A 766 -4.99 20.12 -15.87
C ILE A 766 -6.42 19.63 -16.15
N SER A 767 -7.07 20.18 -17.18
CA SER A 767 -8.43 19.84 -17.59
C SER A 767 -8.70 18.33 -17.78
N PRO A 768 -7.74 17.47 -18.22
CA PRO A 768 -8.00 16.04 -18.31
C PRO A 768 -8.40 15.38 -16.98
N TRP A 769 -7.82 15.81 -15.86
CA TRP A 769 -8.09 15.18 -14.54
C TRP A 769 -8.98 16.02 -13.63
N ARG A 770 -9.34 17.24 -14.03
CA ARG A 770 -10.15 18.15 -13.20
C ARG A 770 -11.51 17.55 -12.82
N ALA A 771 -12.16 16.84 -13.74
CA ALA A 771 -13.43 16.16 -13.49
C ALA A 771 -13.32 15.11 -12.36
N GLU A 772 -12.31 14.26 -12.42
CA GLU A 772 -12.03 13.29 -11.36
C GLU A 772 -11.64 13.99 -10.06
N PHE A 773 -10.66 14.89 -10.10
CA PHE A 773 -10.11 15.52 -8.91
C PHE A 773 -11.18 16.28 -8.12
N THR A 774 -12.05 17.02 -8.80
CA THR A 774 -13.17 17.72 -8.15
C THR A 774 -14.26 16.78 -7.64
N THR A 775 -14.47 15.63 -8.29
CA THR A 775 -15.36 14.58 -7.78
C THR A 775 -14.81 14.01 -6.47
N LEU A 776 -13.53 13.61 -6.47
CA LEU A 776 -12.86 13.06 -5.29
C LEU A 776 -12.82 14.08 -4.15
N LEU A 777 -12.45 15.32 -4.44
CA LEU A 777 -12.40 16.36 -3.42
C LEU A 777 -13.78 16.65 -2.83
N SER A 778 -14.85 16.55 -3.63
CA SER A 778 -16.24 16.65 -3.14
C SER A 778 -16.58 15.52 -2.17
N ILE A 779 -16.21 14.28 -2.50
CA ILE A 779 -16.36 13.10 -1.63
C ILE A 779 -15.55 13.25 -0.33
N TRP A 780 -14.31 13.72 -0.42
CA TRP A 780 -13.37 13.79 0.71
C TRP A 780 -13.58 15.01 1.59
N SER A 781 -14.25 16.06 1.10
CA SER A 781 -14.44 17.31 1.83
C SER A 781 -14.93 17.16 3.28
N PRO A 782 -15.86 16.23 3.64
CA PRO A 782 -16.29 16.07 5.03
C PRO A 782 -15.21 15.49 5.95
N LEU A 783 -14.19 14.83 5.39
CA LEU A 783 -13.07 14.21 6.13
C LEU A 783 -11.80 15.07 6.13
N MET A 784 -11.82 16.21 5.44
CA MET A 784 -10.65 17.09 5.36
C MET A 784 -10.38 17.74 6.74
N PRO A 785 -9.13 17.78 7.21
CA PRO A 785 -8.79 18.36 8.52
C PRO A 785 -8.90 19.90 8.57
N PHE A 786 -9.21 20.56 7.46
CA PHE A 786 -9.41 22.00 7.34
C PHE A 786 -10.36 22.31 6.18
N GLY A 787 -11.12 23.40 6.26
CA GLY A 787 -11.85 23.93 5.12
C GLY A 787 -10.94 24.68 4.15
N PHE A 788 -11.19 24.55 2.86
CA PHE A 788 -10.45 25.24 1.79
C PHE A 788 -11.39 26.09 0.94
N ILE A 789 -10.82 26.92 0.07
CA ILE A 789 -11.59 27.74 -0.87
C ILE A 789 -11.31 27.22 -2.28
N ALA A 790 -12.36 26.80 -2.98
CA ALA A 790 -12.27 26.29 -4.34
C ALA A 790 -12.63 27.38 -5.37
N THR A 791 -12.28 27.12 -6.63
CA THR A 791 -12.80 27.88 -7.78
C THR A 791 -14.33 27.75 -7.84
N PRO A 792 -15.08 28.80 -8.23
CA PRO A 792 -16.54 28.71 -8.34
C PRO A 792 -16.99 27.53 -9.21
N GLY A 793 -17.96 26.75 -8.73
CA GLY A 793 -18.49 25.57 -9.42
C GLY A 793 -17.56 24.34 -9.45
N ALA A 794 -16.36 24.43 -8.85
CA ALA A 794 -15.43 23.30 -8.79
C ALA A 794 -15.88 22.21 -7.82
N MET A 795 -16.79 22.47 -6.89
CA MET A 795 -17.23 21.51 -5.86
C MET A 795 -18.73 21.32 -5.89
N VAL A 796 -19.22 20.11 -5.60
CA VAL A 796 -20.65 19.78 -5.49
C VAL A 796 -20.93 18.99 -4.23
N SER A 797 -22.18 18.93 -3.76
CA SER A 797 -22.50 18.06 -2.63
C SER A 797 -22.18 16.60 -2.97
N PRO A 798 -21.77 15.75 -2.00
CA PRO A 798 -21.65 14.31 -2.23
C PRO A 798 -22.95 13.69 -2.80
N ALA A 799 -24.12 14.22 -2.46
CA ALA A 799 -25.41 13.81 -3.04
C ALA A 799 -25.48 13.94 -4.58
N ASP A 800 -24.73 14.89 -5.16
CA ASP A 800 -24.62 15.13 -6.61
C ASP A 800 -23.49 14.32 -7.27
N VAL A 801 -22.90 13.39 -6.54
CA VAL A 801 -21.90 12.44 -7.03
C VAL A 801 -22.54 11.06 -7.14
N ALA A 802 -22.26 10.35 -8.24
CA ALA A 802 -22.80 9.04 -8.50
C ALA A 802 -21.75 8.06 -9.03
N GLU A 803 -21.97 6.79 -8.74
CA GLU A 803 -21.26 5.67 -9.32
C GLU A 803 -21.85 5.39 -10.70
N PHE A 804 -21.00 5.33 -11.71
CA PHE A 804 -21.36 4.97 -13.07
C PHE A 804 -20.61 3.71 -13.49
N THR A 805 -21.29 2.88 -14.27
CA THR A 805 -20.72 1.65 -14.82
C THR A 805 -20.74 1.66 -16.33
N VAL A 806 -19.74 1.03 -16.94
CA VAL A 806 -19.66 0.80 -18.37
C VAL A 806 -19.08 -0.59 -18.63
N SER A 807 -19.72 -1.34 -19.53
CA SER A 807 -19.26 -2.66 -19.95
C SER A 807 -18.59 -2.57 -21.32
N PHE A 808 -17.49 -3.27 -21.48
CA PHE A 808 -16.74 -3.34 -22.73
C PHE A 808 -16.95 -4.71 -23.39
N THR A 809 -16.95 -4.74 -24.72
CA THR A 809 -17.12 -5.99 -25.50
C THR A 809 -15.81 -6.66 -25.85
N THR A 810 -14.74 -5.87 -25.94
CA THR A 810 -13.41 -6.27 -26.38
C THR A 810 -12.38 -5.66 -25.44
N VAL A 811 -11.52 -6.51 -24.88
CA VAL A 811 -10.45 -6.12 -23.95
C VAL A 811 -9.18 -6.84 -24.38
N GLU A 812 -8.14 -6.10 -24.73
CA GLU A 812 -6.82 -6.63 -25.04
C GLU A 812 -6.19 -7.24 -23.77
N LYS A 813 -5.84 -8.53 -23.82
CA LYS A 813 -5.40 -9.31 -22.66
C LYS A 813 -3.87 -9.31 -22.50
N ILE A 814 -3.27 -8.15 -22.22
CA ILE A 814 -1.82 -8.05 -21.99
C ILE A 814 -1.54 -7.51 -20.59
N LYS A 815 -0.87 -8.29 -19.75
CA LYS A 815 -0.46 -7.92 -18.38
C LYS A 815 -1.61 -7.27 -17.57
N LEU A 816 -2.79 -7.90 -17.56
CA LEU A 816 -4.02 -7.36 -16.95
C LEU A 816 -3.94 -7.12 -15.44
N ARG A 817 -2.94 -7.70 -14.76
CA ARG A 817 -2.74 -7.62 -13.30
C ARG A 817 -1.97 -6.40 -12.82
N VAL A 818 -1.38 -5.63 -13.74
CA VAL A 818 -0.58 -4.47 -13.35
C VAL A 818 -1.51 -3.27 -13.11
N PRO A 819 -1.37 -2.54 -12.00
CA PRO A 819 -2.26 -1.43 -11.62
C PRO A 819 -1.97 -0.16 -12.45
N HIS A 820 -2.33 -0.21 -13.72
CA HIS A 820 -2.04 0.83 -14.72
C HIS A 820 -3.24 1.21 -15.58
N PHE A 821 -4.42 0.71 -15.27
CA PHE A 821 -5.59 0.93 -16.10
C PHE A 821 -6.41 2.12 -15.60
N VAL A 822 -6.83 2.95 -16.55
CA VAL A 822 -7.63 4.17 -16.34
C VAL A 822 -8.78 4.23 -17.34
N LEU A 823 -9.83 5.00 -17.03
CA LEU A 823 -10.84 5.37 -18.03
C LEU A 823 -10.43 6.66 -18.73
N LEU A 824 -10.47 6.63 -20.05
CA LEU A 824 -10.25 7.80 -20.89
C LEU A 824 -11.54 8.13 -21.65
N PHE A 825 -12.01 9.36 -21.51
CA PHE A 825 -13.16 9.90 -22.22
C PHE A 825 -12.69 10.87 -23.28
N TRP A 826 -13.14 10.69 -24.52
CA TRP A 826 -12.79 11.54 -25.65
C TRP A 826 -14.03 12.06 -26.37
N LYS A 827 -14.03 13.36 -26.69
CA LYS A 827 -15.12 14.01 -27.41
C LYS A 827 -15.00 13.74 -28.91
N SER A 828 -15.97 13.01 -29.48
CA SER A 828 -15.86 12.52 -30.87
C SER A 828 -15.80 13.66 -31.91
N SER A 829 -16.29 14.86 -31.57
CA SER A 829 -16.22 16.04 -32.45
C SER A 829 -14.79 16.49 -32.74
N GLU A 830 -13.81 16.13 -31.88
CA GLU A 830 -12.40 16.46 -32.09
C GLU A 830 -11.66 15.44 -32.99
N GLY A 831 -12.39 14.47 -33.55
CA GLY A 831 -11.83 13.44 -34.44
C GLY A 831 -11.43 12.18 -33.70
N LYS A 832 -10.51 11.40 -34.30
CA LYS A 832 -10.01 10.15 -33.70
C LYS A 832 -9.10 10.46 -32.51
N VAL A 833 -9.14 9.57 -31.51
CA VAL A 833 -8.21 9.64 -30.38
C VAL A 833 -6.77 9.56 -30.93
N PRO A 834 -5.85 10.44 -30.49
CA PRO A 834 -4.46 10.38 -30.91
C PRO A 834 -3.81 9.03 -30.57
N SER A 835 -2.77 8.65 -31.30
CA SER A 835 -1.95 7.48 -30.92
C SER A 835 -1.29 7.68 -29.55
N GLY A 836 -0.96 6.58 -28.87
CA GLY A 836 -0.41 6.59 -27.51
C GLY A 836 0.74 7.55 -27.27
N ASN A 837 1.81 7.43 -28.07
CA ASN A 837 2.97 8.32 -27.97
C ASN A 837 2.61 9.80 -28.22
N THR A 838 1.67 10.05 -29.12
CA THR A 838 1.20 11.42 -29.43
C THR A 838 0.41 11.98 -28.26
N LEU A 839 -0.54 11.21 -27.71
CA LEU A 839 -1.34 11.61 -26.56
C LEU A 839 -0.46 11.88 -25.34
N TRP A 840 0.46 10.96 -25.01
CA TRP A 840 1.40 11.15 -23.91
C TRP A 840 2.25 12.41 -24.09
N SER A 841 2.81 12.62 -25.29
CA SER A 841 3.61 13.82 -25.58
C SER A 841 2.77 15.09 -25.44
N MET A 842 1.54 15.09 -25.95
CA MET A 842 0.60 16.21 -25.82
C MET A 842 0.30 16.56 -24.36
N LEU A 843 0.01 15.54 -23.53
CA LEU A 843 -0.25 15.72 -22.10
C LEU A 843 0.99 16.26 -21.38
N ARG A 844 2.16 15.66 -21.64
CA ARG A 844 3.43 16.06 -21.04
C ARG A 844 3.82 17.50 -21.40
N GLU A 845 3.57 17.92 -22.64
CA GLU A 845 3.92 19.25 -23.13
C GLU A 845 2.85 20.31 -22.81
N GLY A 846 1.67 19.90 -22.33
CA GLY A 846 0.53 20.76 -22.07
C GLY A 846 -0.13 21.29 -23.34
N LYS A 847 -0.16 20.49 -24.41
CA LYS A 847 -0.69 20.85 -25.74
C LYS A 847 -2.10 20.31 -26.02
N THR A 848 -2.77 19.73 -25.02
CA THR A 848 -4.13 19.24 -25.16
C THR A 848 -5.12 20.39 -25.35
N ARG A 849 -6.05 20.24 -26.29
CA ARG A 849 -7.15 21.21 -26.50
C ARG A 849 -8.13 21.16 -25.32
N HIS A 850 -8.82 22.27 -25.12
CA HIS A 850 -9.84 22.45 -24.09
C HIS A 850 -11.03 21.48 -24.26
N ASP A 851 -11.61 21.03 -23.15
CA ASP A 851 -12.90 20.29 -23.08
C ASP A 851 -13.07 19.10 -24.05
N CYS A 852 -12.00 18.38 -24.36
CA CYS A 852 -12.06 17.22 -25.27
C CYS A 852 -11.66 15.88 -24.66
N LEU A 853 -11.10 15.90 -23.45
CA LEU A 853 -10.50 14.76 -22.79
C LEU A 853 -10.81 14.78 -21.30
N HIS A 854 -11.25 13.65 -20.75
CA HIS A 854 -11.24 13.38 -19.32
C HIS A 854 -10.56 12.04 -19.02
N ILE A 855 -9.80 11.97 -17.95
CA ILE A 855 -9.12 10.76 -17.48
C ILE A 855 -9.50 10.52 -16.02
N PHE A 856 -9.95 9.30 -15.72
CA PHE A 856 -10.25 8.84 -14.38
C PHE A 856 -9.28 7.73 -13.98
N THR A 857 -8.43 8.04 -13.00
CA THR A 857 -7.45 7.15 -12.38
C THR A 857 -8.06 6.22 -11.32
N VAL A 858 -9.20 6.60 -10.73
CA VAL A 858 -9.94 5.85 -9.71
C VAL A 858 -11.10 5.11 -10.38
N MET A 859 -10.88 3.83 -10.64
CA MET A 859 -11.94 2.91 -11.05
C MET A 859 -11.79 1.56 -10.36
N THR A 860 -12.85 0.77 -10.42
CA THR A 860 -12.83 -0.68 -10.15
C THR A 860 -13.27 -1.40 -11.42
N TYR A 861 -12.92 -2.68 -11.53
CA TYR A 861 -13.23 -3.48 -12.69
C TYR A 861 -13.64 -4.89 -12.27
N VAL A 862 -14.67 -5.42 -12.92
CA VAL A 862 -15.11 -6.80 -12.75
C VAL A 862 -14.78 -7.56 -14.02
N THR A 863 -13.84 -8.52 -13.93
CA THR A 863 -13.29 -9.22 -15.10
C THR A 863 -14.33 -10.09 -15.78
N ALA A 864 -15.16 -10.79 -15.00
CA ALA A 864 -16.19 -11.68 -15.51
C ALA A 864 -17.25 -10.97 -16.38
N THR A 865 -17.60 -9.74 -16.03
CA THR A 865 -18.61 -8.93 -16.75
C THR A 865 -17.99 -7.85 -17.61
N GLN A 866 -16.66 -7.77 -17.68
CA GLN A 866 -15.89 -6.72 -18.35
C GLN A 866 -16.40 -5.30 -18.05
N THR A 867 -16.77 -5.06 -16.79
CA THR A 867 -17.46 -3.84 -16.38
C THR A 867 -16.57 -3.00 -15.49
N ALA A 868 -16.28 -1.77 -15.93
CA ALA A 868 -15.63 -0.77 -15.11
C ALA A 868 -16.68 0.02 -14.31
N SER A 869 -16.32 0.42 -13.08
CA SER A 869 -17.10 1.33 -12.26
C SER A 869 -16.24 2.49 -11.76
N PHE A 870 -16.78 3.71 -11.79
CA PHE A 870 -16.09 4.93 -11.41
C PHE A 870 -17.07 5.95 -10.83
N TRP A 871 -16.57 6.88 -10.02
CA TRP A 871 -17.37 7.95 -9.44
C TRP A 871 -17.21 9.24 -10.24
N CYS A 872 -18.32 9.91 -10.52
CA CYS A 872 -18.34 11.17 -11.25
C CYS A 872 -19.46 12.08 -10.74
N ARG A 873 -19.25 13.40 -10.82
CA ARG A 873 -20.30 14.39 -10.59
C ARG A 873 -21.38 14.30 -11.66
N ASP A 874 -22.64 14.41 -11.24
CA ASP A 874 -23.80 14.32 -12.14
C ASP A 874 -23.78 15.39 -13.25
N ASP A 875 -23.28 16.60 -12.94
CA ASP A 875 -23.21 17.69 -13.92
C ASP A 875 -22.18 17.42 -15.04
N VAL A 876 -21.03 16.85 -14.70
CA VAL A 876 -20.00 16.44 -15.66
C VAL A 876 -20.54 15.32 -16.55
N MET A 877 -21.11 14.28 -15.93
CA MET A 877 -21.66 13.14 -16.68
C MET A 877 -22.79 13.57 -17.63
N ARG A 878 -23.67 14.49 -17.20
CA ARG A 878 -24.74 15.04 -18.05
C ARG A 878 -24.17 15.72 -19.31
N ARG A 879 -23.12 16.52 -19.16
CA ARG A 879 -22.42 17.16 -20.30
C ARG A 879 -21.79 16.12 -21.23
N MET A 880 -21.17 15.07 -20.68
CA MET A 880 -20.59 14.01 -21.51
C MET A 880 -21.66 13.22 -22.26
N LYS A 881 -22.81 12.93 -21.65
CA LYS A 881 -23.94 12.26 -22.31
C LYS A 881 -24.54 13.10 -23.44
N SER A 882 -24.62 14.42 -23.31
CA SER A 882 -25.12 15.29 -24.38
C SER A 882 -24.07 15.67 -25.43
N GLY A 883 -22.79 15.34 -25.20
CA GLY A 883 -21.67 15.92 -25.94
C GLY A 883 -21.00 15.01 -26.97
N GLY A 884 -21.56 13.83 -27.27
CA GLY A 884 -20.98 12.90 -28.25
C GLY A 884 -19.66 12.26 -27.80
N TRP A 885 -19.53 11.94 -26.52
CA TRP A 885 -18.31 11.37 -25.94
C TRP A 885 -18.24 9.85 -26.09
N LYS A 886 -17.01 9.33 -26.15
CA LYS A 886 -16.70 7.91 -26.04
C LYS A 886 -15.78 7.65 -24.85
N VAL A 887 -15.96 6.51 -24.19
CA VAL A 887 -15.11 6.03 -23.10
C VAL A 887 -14.33 4.78 -23.53
N PHE A 888 -13.09 4.70 -23.08
CA PHE A 888 -12.13 3.64 -23.37
C PHE A 888 -11.41 3.25 -22.08
N ILE A 889 -10.92 2.00 -22.00
CA ILE A 889 -9.87 1.66 -21.04
C ILE A 889 -8.51 1.87 -21.70
N TRP A 890 -7.61 2.52 -20.98
CA TRP A 890 -6.22 2.74 -21.37
C TRP A 890 -5.29 2.24 -20.29
N ARG A 891 -4.08 1.79 -20.68
CA ARG A 891 -2.97 1.58 -19.75
C ARG A 891 -1.97 2.73 -19.82
N VAL A 892 -1.61 3.31 -18.68
CA VAL A 892 -0.80 4.55 -18.61
C VAL A 892 0.70 4.30 -18.56
N ASP A 893 1.13 3.07 -18.33
CA ASP A 893 2.54 2.68 -18.38
C ASP A 893 3.12 2.77 -19.80
N SER A 894 2.28 2.55 -20.81
CA SER A 894 2.66 2.54 -22.23
C SER A 894 1.77 3.43 -23.08
N TRP A 895 0.79 4.08 -22.45
CA TRP A 895 -0.21 4.94 -23.09
C TRP A 895 -0.91 4.24 -24.25
N THR A 896 -1.34 3.00 -24.07
CA THR A 896 -2.06 2.25 -25.11
C THR A 896 -3.53 2.07 -24.76
N GLN A 897 -4.40 2.25 -25.75
CA GLN A 897 -5.80 1.88 -25.69
C GLN A 897 -5.94 0.35 -25.57
N VAL A 898 -6.82 -0.13 -24.71
CA VAL A 898 -7.02 -1.56 -24.39
C VAL A 898 -8.39 -2.07 -24.85
N THR A 899 -9.37 -1.18 -25.00
CA THR A 899 -10.74 -1.51 -25.41
C THR A 899 -11.17 -0.67 -26.60
N ASP A 900 -12.21 -1.11 -27.31
CA ASP A 900 -12.95 -0.23 -28.21
C ASP A 900 -13.68 0.89 -27.44
N GLY A 901 -14.03 1.95 -28.16
CA GLY A 901 -14.71 3.11 -27.59
C GLY A 901 -16.21 2.92 -27.46
N VAL A 902 -16.73 2.95 -26.23
CA VAL A 902 -18.16 2.87 -25.94
C VAL A 902 -18.74 4.28 -25.92
N LYS A 903 -19.86 4.53 -26.61
CA LYS A 903 -20.53 5.83 -26.55
C LYS A 903 -21.10 6.08 -25.15
N VAL A 904 -20.83 7.25 -24.58
CA VAL A 904 -21.23 7.59 -23.20
C VAL A 904 -22.74 7.71 -23.05
N GLU A 905 -23.43 8.23 -24.05
CA GLU A 905 -24.89 8.39 -24.07
C GLU A 905 -25.65 7.06 -23.97
N GLU A 906 -25.11 6.00 -24.59
CA GLU A 906 -25.74 4.68 -24.70
C GLU A 906 -25.21 3.69 -23.65
N GLY A 907 -23.90 3.66 -23.40
CA GLY A 907 -23.24 2.59 -22.65
C GLY A 907 -22.86 2.90 -21.20
N VAL A 908 -22.88 4.17 -20.77
CA VAL A 908 -22.56 4.53 -19.38
C VAL A 908 -23.84 4.65 -18.57
N VAL A 909 -24.00 3.79 -17.57
CA VAL A 909 -25.21 3.66 -16.75
C VAL A 909 -24.95 4.16 -15.34
N ARG A 910 -25.90 4.90 -14.76
CA ARG A 910 -25.84 5.30 -13.34
C ARG A 910 -26.22 4.11 -12.47
N LYS A 911 -25.37 3.74 -11.52
CA LYS A 911 -25.58 2.62 -10.60
C LYS A 911 -26.21 3.05 -9.27
N ARG A 912 -25.64 4.04 -8.60
CA ARG A 912 -26.15 4.62 -7.34
C ARG A 912 -25.57 6.02 -7.09
N SER A 913 -26.21 6.80 -6.23
CA SER A 913 -25.62 8.04 -5.69
C SER A 913 -24.62 7.73 -4.56
N TRP A 914 -23.79 8.70 -4.20
CA TRP A 914 -22.81 8.55 -3.11
C TRP A 914 -23.48 8.28 -1.76
N ASP A 915 -24.62 8.91 -1.50
CA ASP A 915 -25.29 8.78 -0.21
C ASP A 915 -26.08 7.48 -0.04
N ASN A 916 -26.49 6.85 -1.15
CA ASN A 916 -27.30 5.63 -1.19
C ASN A 916 -26.49 4.34 -1.26
#